data_AF-A0A1C0BTV7-F1
#
_entry.id   AF-A0A1C0BTV7-F1
#
_cell.length_a   1.000
_cell.length_b   1.000
_cell.length_c   1.000
_cell.angle_alpha   90.00
_cell.angle_beta   90.00
_cell.angle_gamma   90.00
#
_symmetry.space_group_name_H-M   'P 1'
#
loop_
_entity.id
_entity.type
_entity.pdbx_description
1 polymer ?
#
loop_
_entity_poly.entity_id
_entity_poly.type
_entity_poly.pdbx_seq_one_letter_code
_entity_poly.pdbx_strand_id
1 'polypeptide(L)'
;MAIKSILTSQTDFTGEFPVSENTLALWRFNESGPDSDVKLVDASGHGRHIAISGWSGTSASFPNGRYGRFFRQNIVNPTSEKTYLIAKNDGTFFSNLGDKIAVGGWINPTTYSVGQTFIPLFNTRQGPGQPILYLSLYQGRPRMMLYNSSGSLILDQSETPSFNMVNGGWYFIAAIIEVNAKTSQFILCNRADGTVWIAPKRTFTGTLNPSCTADIVIGMHANQYYYAGGFDDWFIEVNSQLTIEDLERHFKQSLLANGGDTSSAIDAITEPGVVTLLKDNNNRYPEVGQLTTIAVECSLAGSGRVSVTSEYTAGVTSISTIETSTSDDLQDWSAWQEVGSNGELVSPNRNFIRYRITLSTIDPLVTPKLLDITLHDIPKAPYEKLGFARPVVLDENGAWEAVLENAYDIIVTGEINGADTLEFKLPWNDSKRVYLDNEKQVQVAHDIYRIRTLTDEKGADGTGILTTVYAEAAFYDLTFSDEKQPREFNADLPSVPMSYALEGTGWSLGVVDVTTKRTWQCQEKNALAILRMTQQIHGGDLVFDSRNRLVNLLTFSGRDSGALFAYKKNLTGIKRVVDTRSLVTRLYAHGKDGMTFATINSGKEYVENYEYCNEVRVSTLDLSNFTNPYQMLEFTNMRLAEFSKPRVSYVLSAMDLSVLTGYEHERWSLGDIVTVDDRDLNLTIKTRVVRRQYNLQEPWKTVLELSSKLRELGDTSSSILADQLDQSNLIGQEIKDMVPFNHLRNSRADDGFAYWQNSGFEVDTEKGVTGTASFKAVGSATSTKSMAQTIYPASRRNYTISAQIGSDNLQKGIDGQVGIEVVFEFEDGTTETRFIDLF
;
A
#
# COMPACT_ATOMS: atom_id res chain seq x y z
N MET A 1 -3.54 1.45 -4.04
CA MET A 1 -3.08 2.17 -2.84
C MET A 1 -4.24 2.12 -1.87
N ALA A 2 -4.11 1.31 -0.82
CA ALA A 2 -5.17 1.09 0.17
C ALA A 2 -4.94 2.02 1.36
N ILE A 3 -6.01 2.56 1.96
CA ILE A 3 -5.88 3.26 3.23
C ILE A 3 -5.55 2.21 4.31
N LYS A 4 -4.41 2.39 4.98
CA LYS A 4 -3.95 1.52 6.05
C LYS A 4 -4.44 1.99 7.42
N SER A 5 -4.38 3.30 7.67
CA SER A 5 -4.89 3.92 8.89
C SER A 5 -5.21 5.39 8.64
N ILE A 6 -6.16 5.91 9.41
CA ILE A 6 -6.58 7.32 9.37
C ILE A 6 -6.75 7.82 10.80
N LEU A 7 -6.16 8.97 11.11
CA LEU A 7 -6.32 9.68 12.38
C LEU A 7 -7.14 10.94 12.12
N THR A 8 -8.31 11.03 12.75
CA THR A 8 -9.31 12.09 12.53
C THR A 8 -10.05 12.49 13.81
N SER A 9 -9.97 11.66 14.85
CA SER A 9 -10.72 11.88 16.09
C SER A 9 -9.87 12.62 17.12
N GLN A 10 -10.54 13.28 18.07
CA GLN A 10 -9.88 13.89 19.23
C GLN A 10 -8.97 12.88 19.94
N THR A 11 -9.44 11.65 20.15
CA THR A 11 -8.69 10.60 20.85
C THR A 11 -7.41 10.16 20.12
N ASP A 12 -7.36 10.28 18.79
CA ASP A 12 -6.15 10.00 18.01
C ASP A 12 -5.02 11.01 18.29
N PHE A 13 -5.40 12.23 18.67
CA PHE A 13 -4.49 13.35 18.92
C PHE A 13 -4.20 13.52 20.40
N THR A 14 -5.20 13.34 21.27
CA THR A 14 -5.08 13.55 22.72
C THR A 14 -4.57 12.30 23.45
N GLY A 15 -4.87 11.10 22.93
CA GLY A 15 -4.61 9.85 23.62
C GLY A 15 -5.64 9.51 24.72
N GLU A 16 -6.72 10.29 24.79
CA GLU A 16 -7.86 10.02 25.66
C GLU A 16 -8.52 8.66 25.35
N PHE A 17 -9.17 8.05 26.34
CA PHE A 17 -9.78 6.72 26.18
C PHE A 17 -10.95 6.75 25.16
N PRO A 18 -11.02 5.87 24.16
CA PRO A 18 -12.07 5.94 23.14
C PRO A 18 -13.46 5.58 23.69
N VAL A 19 -14.51 6.14 23.07
CA VAL A 19 -15.91 5.73 23.30
C VAL A 19 -16.24 4.61 22.30
N SER A 20 -16.85 3.54 22.79
CA SER A 20 -17.41 2.45 22.00
C SER A 20 -18.94 2.40 22.15
N GLU A 21 -19.61 1.62 21.30
CA GLU A 21 -21.05 1.33 21.43
C GLU A 21 -21.43 0.69 22.78
N ASN A 22 -20.47 0.06 23.46
CA ASN A 22 -20.65 -0.62 24.74
C ASN A 22 -20.22 0.27 25.92
N THR A 23 -19.74 1.49 25.68
CA THR A 23 -19.38 2.43 26.74
C THR A 23 -20.63 2.87 27.50
N LEU A 24 -20.68 2.45 28.75
CA LEU A 24 -21.79 2.70 29.65
C LEU A 24 -21.68 4.12 30.20
N ALA A 25 -20.53 4.55 30.69
CA ALA A 25 -20.27 5.96 31.01
C ALA A 25 -18.79 6.29 30.82
N LEU A 26 -18.49 7.54 30.48
CA LEU A 26 -17.13 8.04 30.38
C LEU A 26 -17.08 9.49 30.88
N TRP A 27 -16.23 9.76 31.86
CA TRP A 27 -16.03 11.10 32.41
C TRP A 27 -14.60 11.57 32.15
N ARG A 28 -14.47 12.51 31.22
CA ARG A 28 -13.19 13.14 30.82
C ARG A 28 -12.64 14.09 31.88
N PHE A 29 -13.52 14.83 32.56
CA PHE A 29 -13.17 15.91 33.49
C PHE A 29 -12.42 17.10 32.86
N ASN A 30 -12.67 17.35 31.57
CA ASN A 30 -12.06 18.47 30.81
C ASN A 30 -12.71 19.83 31.07
N GLU A 31 -13.80 19.89 31.82
CA GLU A 31 -14.51 21.13 32.11
C GLU A 31 -13.69 22.07 33.00
N SER A 32 -13.93 23.38 32.87
CA SER A 32 -13.25 24.37 33.70
C SER A 32 -13.81 24.47 35.12
N GLY A 33 -14.99 23.89 35.34
CA GLY A 33 -15.74 23.80 36.58
C GLY A 33 -17.02 23.00 36.33
N PRO A 34 -17.74 22.60 37.39
CA PRO A 34 -19.00 21.89 37.22
C PRO A 34 -20.11 22.82 36.72
N ASP A 35 -21.21 22.24 36.26
CA ASP A 35 -22.42 23.00 35.93
C ASP A 35 -23.11 23.60 37.18
N SER A 36 -24.25 24.28 36.97
CA SER A 36 -25.02 24.89 38.06
C SER A 36 -25.57 23.89 39.09
N ASP A 37 -25.71 22.62 38.71
CA ASP A 37 -26.14 21.52 39.58
C ASP A 37 -24.97 20.77 40.23
N VAL A 38 -23.74 21.28 40.06
CA VAL A 38 -22.49 20.67 40.50
C VAL A 38 -22.26 19.28 39.84
N LYS A 39 -22.60 19.16 38.55
CA LYS A 39 -22.42 17.95 37.74
C LYS A 39 -21.39 18.14 36.62
N LEU A 40 -20.90 17.01 36.14
CA LEU A 40 -19.91 16.88 35.07
C LEU A 40 -20.46 16.02 33.94
N VAL A 41 -19.99 16.28 32.73
CA VAL A 41 -20.51 15.72 31.49
C VAL A 41 -20.10 14.26 31.34
N ASP A 42 -21.05 13.45 30.87
CA ASP A 42 -20.79 12.10 30.40
C ASP A 42 -20.50 12.13 28.89
N ALA A 43 -19.26 11.81 28.53
CA ALA A 43 -18.77 11.77 27.17
C ALA A 43 -19.23 10.53 26.39
N SER A 44 -19.87 9.53 27.04
CA SER A 44 -20.43 8.38 26.33
C SER A 44 -21.66 8.71 25.49
N GLY A 45 -22.28 9.88 25.70
CA GLY A 45 -23.51 10.30 25.02
C GLY A 45 -24.79 9.80 25.68
N HIS A 46 -24.71 9.04 26.78
CA HIS A 46 -25.88 8.51 27.49
C HIS A 46 -26.46 9.45 28.56
N GLY A 47 -25.88 10.64 28.75
CA GLY A 47 -26.37 11.62 29.73
C GLY A 47 -26.17 11.19 31.19
N ARG A 48 -25.22 10.28 31.46
CA ARG A 48 -24.91 9.74 32.79
C ARG A 48 -24.00 10.68 33.58
N HIS A 49 -24.44 11.91 33.73
CA HIS A 49 -23.70 12.98 34.41
C HIS A 49 -23.32 12.58 35.84
N ILE A 50 -22.10 12.94 36.25
CA ILE A 50 -21.58 12.64 37.58
C ILE A 50 -21.58 13.89 38.46
N ALA A 51 -22.15 13.82 39.65
CA ALA A 51 -22.25 14.94 40.58
C ALA A 51 -21.07 14.98 41.55
N ILE A 52 -20.63 16.17 41.93
CA ILE A 52 -19.57 16.37 42.93
C ILE A 52 -20.21 16.61 44.29
N SER A 53 -19.98 15.69 45.22
CA SER A 53 -20.26 15.91 46.64
C SER A 53 -19.07 16.61 47.30
N GLY A 54 -19.31 17.68 48.05
CA GLY A 54 -18.25 18.41 48.76
C GLY A 54 -17.39 19.29 47.84
N TRP A 55 -18.01 20.02 46.90
CA TRP A 55 -17.34 21.00 46.04
C TRP A 55 -16.96 22.28 46.78
N SER A 56 -17.93 22.98 47.39
CA SER A 56 -17.68 24.26 48.06
C SER A 56 -16.95 24.09 49.38
N GLY A 57 -15.92 24.93 49.62
CA GLY A 57 -15.17 24.95 50.88
C GLY A 57 -14.12 23.85 51.02
N THR A 58 -13.82 23.14 49.93
CA THR A 58 -12.77 22.10 49.86
C THR A 58 -11.73 22.45 48.81
N SER A 59 -10.69 21.62 48.69
CA SER A 59 -9.66 21.70 47.65
C SER A 59 -10.06 21.05 46.31
N ALA A 60 -11.33 20.71 46.13
CA ALA A 60 -11.84 20.20 44.87
C ALA A 60 -11.58 21.20 43.72
N SER A 61 -11.01 20.73 42.60
CA SER A 61 -10.61 21.61 41.50
C SER A 61 -10.46 20.87 40.17
N PHE A 62 -10.40 21.63 39.07
CA PHE A 62 -10.11 21.16 37.71
C PHE A 62 -8.78 21.74 37.18
N PRO A 63 -7.64 21.30 37.71
CA PRO A 63 -6.33 21.71 37.22
C PRO A 63 -6.08 21.25 35.77
N ASN A 64 -5.19 21.98 35.12
CA ASN A 64 -4.59 21.63 33.83
C ASN A 64 -3.85 20.27 33.92
N GLY A 65 -4.02 19.43 32.89
CA GLY A 65 -3.51 18.07 32.82
C GLY A 65 -2.98 17.68 31.44
N ARG A 66 -2.68 16.38 31.29
CA ARG A 66 -2.12 15.78 30.06
C ARG A 66 -3.17 15.54 28.99
N TYR A 67 -4.41 15.26 29.39
CA TYR A 67 -5.52 14.91 28.49
C TYR A 67 -6.57 16.02 28.44
N GLY A 68 -6.18 17.25 28.81
CA GLY A 68 -7.03 18.41 28.98
C GLY A 68 -6.97 18.86 30.44
N ARG A 69 -8.07 18.68 31.19
CA ARG A 69 -8.11 18.90 32.64
C ARG A 69 -8.41 17.58 33.33
N PHE A 70 -8.28 17.56 34.65
CA PHE A 70 -8.65 16.39 35.44
C PHE A 70 -9.35 16.82 36.72
N PHE A 71 -10.15 15.93 37.31
CA PHE A 71 -10.80 16.23 38.58
C PHE A 71 -9.88 15.91 39.74
N ARG A 72 -9.57 16.92 40.58
CA ARG A 72 -8.72 16.77 41.76
C ARG A 72 -9.52 16.96 43.04
N GLN A 73 -9.33 16.09 44.03
CA GLN A 73 -10.07 16.14 45.29
C GLN A 73 -9.21 15.83 46.52
N ASN A 74 -9.67 16.32 47.68
CA ASN A 74 -9.17 15.97 49.02
C ASN A 74 -7.66 16.20 49.24
N ILE A 75 -7.10 17.28 48.71
CA ILE A 75 -5.66 17.56 48.73
C ILE A 75 -5.19 18.10 50.08
N VAL A 76 -6.04 18.81 50.82
CA VAL A 76 -5.67 19.36 52.12
C VAL A 76 -5.80 18.29 53.20
N ASN A 77 -6.97 17.65 53.32
CA ASN A 77 -7.19 16.54 54.24
C ASN A 77 -8.47 15.76 53.88
N PRO A 78 -8.35 14.50 53.41
CA PRO A 78 -9.51 13.69 53.02
C PRO A 78 -10.52 13.44 54.15
N THR A 79 -10.10 13.47 55.41
CA THR A 79 -10.98 13.21 56.56
C THR A 79 -11.93 14.38 56.83
N SER A 80 -11.50 15.62 56.54
CA SER A 80 -12.31 16.82 56.74
C SER A 80 -13.03 17.26 55.48
N GLU A 81 -12.40 17.15 54.31
CA GLU A 81 -12.96 17.65 53.05
C GLU A 81 -14.05 16.74 52.51
N LYS A 82 -13.83 15.41 52.57
CA LYS A 82 -14.83 14.39 52.22
C LYS A 82 -15.44 14.57 50.84
N THR A 83 -14.70 15.13 49.89
CA THR A 83 -15.13 15.28 48.50
C THR A 83 -15.17 13.91 47.81
N TYR A 84 -16.20 13.66 47.00
CA TYR A 84 -16.30 12.47 46.17
C TYR A 84 -17.24 12.72 44.99
N LEU A 85 -17.25 11.80 44.02
CA LEU A 85 -18.13 11.86 42.87
C LEU A 85 -19.21 10.78 42.96
N ILE A 86 -20.42 11.11 42.52
CA ILE A 86 -21.57 10.20 42.52
C ILE A 86 -22.38 10.32 41.22
N ALA A 87 -22.52 9.19 40.51
CA ALA A 87 -23.43 9.06 39.38
C ALA A 87 -24.64 8.24 39.85
N LYS A 88 -25.80 8.89 39.88
CA LYS A 88 -27.04 8.25 40.33
C LYS A 88 -27.49 7.21 39.31
N ASN A 89 -27.78 6.01 39.79
CA ASN A 89 -28.27 4.94 38.93
C ASN A 89 -29.76 5.15 38.67
N ASP A 90 -30.12 5.38 37.41
CA ASP A 90 -31.50 5.53 36.93
C ASP A 90 -32.19 4.17 36.65
N GLY A 91 -31.52 3.06 36.99
CA GLY A 91 -31.94 1.69 36.71
C GLY A 91 -31.33 1.12 35.42
N THR A 92 -30.65 1.94 34.60
CA THR A 92 -30.14 1.50 33.29
C THR A 92 -28.69 1.02 33.32
N PHE A 93 -27.88 1.47 34.29
CA PHE A 93 -26.42 1.23 34.33
C PHE A 93 -26.03 -0.24 34.24
N PHE A 94 -26.79 -1.12 34.88
CA PHE A 94 -26.49 -2.55 34.98
C PHE A 94 -27.66 -3.42 34.48
N SER A 95 -28.52 -2.84 33.64
CA SER A 95 -29.70 -3.53 33.10
C SER A 95 -29.34 -4.67 32.12
N ASN A 96 -28.17 -4.58 31.49
CA ASN A 96 -27.60 -5.63 30.66
C ASN A 96 -26.07 -5.66 30.86
N LEU A 97 -25.57 -6.66 31.59
CA LEU A 97 -24.13 -6.79 31.85
C LEU A 97 -23.33 -7.36 30.67
N GLY A 98 -24.00 -8.12 29.78
CA GLY A 98 -23.34 -8.93 28.77
C GLY A 98 -22.32 -9.93 29.34
N ASP A 99 -21.34 -10.31 28.53
CA ASP A 99 -20.32 -11.30 28.89
C ASP A 99 -19.18 -10.72 29.74
N LYS A 100 -18.92 -9.42 29.62
CA LYS A 100 -17.72 -8.77 30.18
C LYS A 100 -17.99 -7.32 30.56
N ILE A 101 -17.37 -6.91 31.67
CA ILE A 101 -17.34 -5.51 32.13
C ILE A 101 -15.88 -5.04 32.06
N ALA A 102 -15.65 -3.87 31.48
CA ALA A 102 -14.38 -3.16 31.56
C ALA A 102 -14.59 -1.86 32.34
N VAL A 103 -13.75 -1.58 33.33
CA VAL A 103 -13.89 -0.38 34.17
C VAL A 103 -12.54 0.12 34.63
N GLY A 104 -12.30 1.41 34.51
CA GLY A 104 -11.01 1.98 34.86
C GLY A 104 -10.86 3.44 34.45
N GLY A 105 -9.64 3.94 34.57
CA GLY A 105 -9.29 5.29 34.18
C GLY A 105 -7.93 5.68 34.75
N TRP A 106 -7.60 6.95 34.66
CA TRP A 106 -6.37 7.49 35.20
C TRP A 106 -6.56 7.96 36.64
N ILE A 107 -5.52 7.75 37.44
CA ILE A 107 -5.44 8.22 38.82
C ILE A 107 -4.13 8.97 39.08
N ASN A 108 -4.21 10.00 39.93
CA ASN A 108 -3.07 10.76 40.43
C ASN A 108 -3.06 10.76 41.97
N PRO A 109 -2.66 9.66 42.62
CA PRO A 109 -2.84 9.51 44.06
C PRO A 109 -1.85 10.36 44.87
N THR A 110 -2.31 10.85 46.02
CA THR A 110 -1.44 11.46 47.03
C THR A 110 -0.89 10.44 48.02
N THR A 111 -0.02 10.86 48.93
CA THR A 111 0.46 10.06 50.08
C THR A 111 -0.68 9.44 50.90
N TYR A 112 -1.82 10.11 51.04
CA TYR A 112 -3.00 9.56 51.73
C TYR A 112 -3.57 8.34 51.01
N SER A 113 -3.54 8.34 49.68
CA SER A 113 -4.13 7.28 48.85
C SER A 113 -3.21 6.08 48.63
N VAL A 114 -1.89 6.27 48.67
CA VAL A 114 -0.92 5.17 48.58
C VAL A 114 -0.51 4.61 49.94
N GLY A 115 -0.62 5.39 51.02
CA GLY A 115 -0.13 4.98 52.35
C GLY A 115 -1.17 4.32 53.27
N GLN A 116 -2.47 4.55 53.04
CA GLN A 116 -3.53 4.04 53.93
C GLN A 116 -4.08 2.67 53.51
N THR A 117 -4.67 1.96 54.46
CA THR A 117 -5.10 0.56 54.30
C THR A 117 -6.28 0.37 53.36
N PHE A 118 -7.26 1.27 53.31
CA PHE A 118 -8.43 1.12 52.44
C PHE A 118 -8.76 2.45 51.77
N ILE A 119 -8.52 2.51 50.46
CA ILE A 119 -8.74 3.72 49.67
C ILE A 119 -9.65 3.41 48.48
N PRO A 120 -10.86 3.97 48.44
CA PRO A 120 -11.85 3.66 47.40
C PRO A 120 -11.51 4.35 46.08
N LEU A 121 -11.60 3.63 44.97
CA LEU A 121 -11.49 4.23 43.63
C LEU A 121 -12.86 4.34 42.99
N PHE A 122 -13.51 3.22 42.73
CA PHE A 122 -14.80 3.14 42.04
C PHE A 122 -15.64 2.04 42.66
N ASN A 123 -16.87 2.33 43.07
CA ASN A 123 -17.70 1.32 43.73
C ASN A 123 -19.19 1.57 43.61
N THR A 124 -19.96 0.50 43.80
CA THR A 124 -21.42 0.51 43.86
C THR A 124 -21.93 0.19 45.26
N ARG A 125 -21.08 0.33 46.29
CA ARG A 125 -21.47 0.10 47.68
C ARG A 125 -22.04 1.39 48.27
N GLN A 126 -22.96 1.25 49.23
CA GLN A 126 -23.58 2.38 49.96
C GLN A 126 -24.59 3.22 49.15
N GLY A 127 -24.93 2.81 47.92
CA GLY A 127 -26.08 3.32 47.17
C GLY A 127 -27.38 2.57 47.50
N PRO A 128 -28.53 2.98 46.95
CA PRO A 128 -29.80 2.27 47.12
C PRO A 128 -29.77 0.90 46.42
N GLY A 129 -29.94 -0.18 47.18
CA GLY A 129 -29.94 -1.56 46.67
C GLY A 129 -28.62 -2.30 46.92
N GLN A 130 -28.44 -3.44 46.26
CA GLN A 130 -27.27 -4.30 46.44
C GLN A 130 -26.15 -3.96 45.43
N PRO A 131 -24.87 -3.96 45.86
CA PRO A 131 -23.74 -3.62 45.01
C PRO A 131 -23.44 -4.70 43.95
N ILE A 132 -22.58 -4.36 42.99
CA ILE A 132 -22.01 -5.30 42.01
C ILE A 132 -20.49 -5.40 42.10
N LEU A 133 -19.80 -4.27 42.28
CA LEU A 133 -18.34 -4.20 42.28
C LEU A 133 -17.78 -3.08 43.15
N TYR A 134 -16.53 -3.26 43.61
CA TYR A 134 -15.74 -2.29 44.34
C TYR A 134 -14.25 -2.42 43.99
N LEU A 135 -13.72 -1.40 43.32
CA LEU A 135 -12.30 -1.20 43.05
C LEU A 135 -11.71 -0.24 44.10
N SER A 136 -10.58 -0.64 44.68
CA SER A 136 -9.90 0.10 45.76
C SER A 136 -8.40 -0.13 45.73
N LEU A 137 -7.69 0.62 46.57
CA LEU A 137 -6.30 0.39 46.92
C LEU A 137 -6.20 -0.13 48.36
N TYR A 138 -5.35 -1.12 48.56
CA TYR A 138 -4.93 -1.63 49.85
C TYR A 138 -3.45 -1.29 50.08
N GLN A 139 -3.17 -0.16 50.74
CA GLN A 139 -1.81 0.39 50.88
C GLN A 139 -1.14 0.59 49.51
N GLY A 140 -1.84 1.27 48.60
CA GLY A 140 -1.37 1.54 47.23
C GLY A 140 -1.46 0.37 46.26
N ARG A 141 -1.86 -0.83 46.73
CA ARG A 141 -2.01 -2.03 45.90
C ARG A 141 -3.44 -2.18 45.35
N PRO A 142 -3.66 -2.48 44.06
CA PRO A 142 -5.00 -2.70 43.51
C PRO A 142 -5.75 -3.83 44.25
N ARG A 143 -7.03 -3.59 44.54
CA ARG A 143 -7.94 -4.55 45.17
C ARG A 143 -9.33 -4.50 44.54
N MET A 144 -9.89 -5.67 44.28
CA MET A 144 -11.24 -5.83 43.74
C MET A 144 -12.10 -6.67 44.68
N MET A 145 -13.33 -6.21 44.86
CA MET A 145 -14.41 -6.97 45.46
C MET A 145 -15.59 -7.04 44.50
N LEU A 146 -16.21 -8.22 44.40
CA LEU A 146 -17.41 -8.45 43.58
C LEU A 146 -18.53 -9.00 44.45
N TYR A 147 -19.78 -8.71 44.06
CA TYR A 147 -20.97 -9.02 44.86
C TYR A 147 -22.06 -9.71 44.03
N ASN A 148 -22.81 -10.60 44.69
CA ASN A 148 -24.00 -11.21 44.12
C ASN A 148 -25.27 -10.37 44.40
N SER A 149 -26.42 -10.82 43.90
CA SER A 149 -27.72 -10.14 44.05
C SER A 149 -28.23 -10.04 45.50
N SER A 150 -27.70 -10.81 46.45
CA SER A 150 -28.00 -10.65 47.88
C SER A 150 -27.08 -9.66 48.59
N GLY A 151 -26.11 -9.07 47.88
CA GLY A 151 -25.07 -8.22 48.45
C GLY A 151 -23.93 -9.00 49.12
N SER A 152 -23.89 -10.32 48.96
CA SER A 152 -22.82 -11.16 49.51
C SER A 152 -21.58 -11.06 48.63
N LEU A 153 -20.42 -11.02 49.29
CA LEU A 153 -19.11 -10.99 48.66
C LEU A 153 -18.83 -12.31 47.94
N ILE A 154 -18.47 -12.24 46.66
CA ILE A 154 -18.13 -13.40 45.82
C ILE A 154 -16.67 -13.40 45.35
N LEU A 155 -16.01 -12.25 45.44
CA LEU A 155 -14.57 -12.09 45.25
C LEU A 155 -14.06 -11.04 46.24
N ASP A 156 -12.88 -11.26 46.79
CA ASP A 156 -12.08 -10.25 47.49
C ASP A 156 -10.61 -10.54 47.26
N GLN A 157 -9.99 -9.77 46.36
CA GLN A 157 -8.61 -10.00 45.97
C GLN A 157 -7.83 -8.70 45.98
N SER A 158 -6.75 -8.69 46.77
CA SER A 158 -5.70 -7.65 46.70
C SER A 158 -4.51 -8.20 45.94
N GLU A 159 -3.96 -7.42 45.01
CA GLU A 159 -2.86 -7.83 44.15
C GLU A 159 -1.53 -7.19 44.54
N THR A 160 -0.40 -7.69 44.07
CA THR A 160 0.92 -7.09 44.35
C THR A 160 1.61 -6.75 43.03
N PRO A 161 1.56 -5.48 42.59
CA PRO A 161 2.28 -5.04 41.40
C PRO A 161 3.80 -5.15 41.54
N SER A 162 4.50 -5.26 40.41
CA SER A 162 5.97 -5.28 40.35
C SER A 162 6.61 -3.92 40.68
N PHE A 163 5.83 -2.85 40.71
CA PHE A 163 6.24 -1.51 41.09
C PHE A 163 5.25 -0.87 42.06
N ASN A 164 5.70 0.13 42.82
CA ASN A 164 4.85 0.84 43.78
C ASN A 164 4.34 2.16 43.20
N MET A 165 3.10 2.52 43.51
CA MET A 165 2.60 3.86 43.25
C MET A 165 3.31 4.88 44.17
N VAL A 166 3.60 6.07 43.65
CA VAL A 166 4.21 7.17 44.41
C VAL A 166 3.27 8.37 44.50
N ASN A 167 3.50 9.21 45.51
CA ASN A 167 2.76 10.45 45.69
C ASN A 167 2.91 11.36 44.46
N GLY A 168 1.79 11.71 43.82
CA GLY A 168 1.73 12.56 42.64
C GLY A 168 2.10 11.86 41.33
N GLY A 169 2.32 10.54 41.33
CA GLY A 169 2.50 9.76 40.10
C GLY A 169 1.20 9.64 39.29
N TRP A 170 1.29 9.38 37.99
CA TRP A 170 0.13 9.15 37.12
C TRP A 170 0.06 7.69 36.70
N TYR A 171 -1.09 7.07 36.94
CA TYR A 171 -1.30 5.65 36.67
C TYR A 171 -2.61 5.41 35.95
N PHE A 172 -2.56 4.59 34.90
CA PHE A 172 -3.78 4.03 34.32
C PHE A 172 -4.08 2.73 35.07
N ILE A 173 -5.28 2.63 35.64
CA ILE A 173 -5.74 1.45 36.38
C ILE A 173 -7.10 1.02 35.86
N ALA A 174 -7.19 -0.24 35.44
CA ALA A 174 -8.41 -0.79 34.88
C ALA A 174 -8.58 -2.26 35.23
N ALA A 175 -9.82 -2.73 35.15
CA ALA A 175 -10.22 -4.09 35.44
C ALA A 175 -11.10 -4.65 34.33
N ILE A 176 -10.86 -5.92 34.00
CA ILE A 176 -11.75 -6.75 33.20
C ILE A 176 -12.43 -7.75 34.13
N ILE A 177 -13.76 -7.84 34.05
CA ILE A 177 -14.58 -8.82 34.78
C ILE A 177 -15.38 -9.61 33.73
N GLU A 178 -15.03 -10.87 33.52
CA GLU A 178 -15.79 -11.78 32.66
C GLU A 178 -16.92 -12.40 33.47
N VAL A 179 -18.15 -11.94 33.19
CA VAL A 179 -19.37 -12.27 33.93
C VAL A 179 -19.68 -13.77 33.80
N ASN A 180 -19.68 -14.29 32.58
CA ASN A 180 -20.04 -15.67 32.29
C ASN A 180 -18.91 -16.66 32.57
N ALA A 181 -17.66 -16.29 32.26
CA ALA A 181 -16.49 -17.11 32.59
C ALA A 181 -16.14 -17.07 34.08
N LYS A 182 -16.74 -16.14 34.85
CA LYS A 182 -16.52 -15.92 36.28
C LYS A 182 -15.06 -15.63 36.62
N THR A 183 -14.44 -14.77 35.84
CA THR A 183 -13.06 -14.36 36.07
C THR A 183 -12.90 -12.84 36.13
N SER A 184 -11.83 -12.39 36.76
CA SER A 184 -11.50 -10.98 36.85
C SER A 184 -9.99 -10.76 36.83
N GLN A 185 -9.55 -9.63 36.28
CA GLN A 185 -8.13 -9.30 36.15
C GLN A 185 -7.93 -7.78 36.18
N PHE A 186 -6.87 -7.32 36.85
CA PHE A 186 -6.45 -5.92 36.84
C PHE A 186 -5.28 -5.69 35.89
N ILE A 187 -5.18 -4.47 35.40
CA ILE A 187 -3.98 -3.87 34.82
C ILE A 187 -3.64 -2.59 35.57
N LEU A 188 -2.34 -2.36 35.78
CA LEU A 188 -1.80 -1.11 36.30
C LEU A 188 -0.63 -0.67 35.43
N CYS A 189 -0.68 0.56 34.93
CA CYS A 189 0.34 1.11 34.06
C CYS A 189 0.91 2.40 34.67
N ASN A 190 2.24 2.56 34.63
CA ASN A 190 2.95 3.74 35.11
C ASN A 190 3.27 4.67 33.94
N ARG A 191 2.70 5.88 33.93
CA ARG A 191 2.94 6.85 32.85
C ARG A 191 4.39 7.31 32.77
N ALA A 192 5.08 7.40 33.92
CA ALA A 192 6.39 8.04 33.97
C ALA A 192 7.45 7.32 33.13
N ASP A 193 7.35 5.99 33.03
CA ASP A 193 8.32 5.13 32.35
C ASP A 193 7.67 4.12 31.38
N GLY A 194 6.34 4.10 31.28
CA GLY A 194 5.61 3.17 30.42
C GLY A 194 5.50 1.75 30.98
N THR A 195 5.91 1.49 32.23
CA THR A 195 5.87 0.15 32.81
C THR A 195 4.43 -0.33 32.95
N VAL A 196 4.16 -1.55 32.48
CA VAL A 196 2.86 -2.22 32.61
C VAL A 196 2.98 -3.42 33.54
N TRP A 197 2.00 -3.57 34.44
CA TRP A 197 1.82 -4.76 35.24
C TRP A 197 0.39 -5.28 35.08
N ILE A 198 0.27 -6.57 34.73
CA ILE A 198 -1.00 -7.27 34.60
C ILE A 198 -1.11 -8.28 35.75
N ALA A 199 -2.24 -8.23 36.47
CA ALA A 199 -2.53 -9.15 37.56
C ALA A 199 -2.75 -10.58 37.06
N PRO A 200 -2.53 -11.61 37.89
CA PRO A 200 -3.00 -12.96 37.58
C PRO A 200 -4.52 -12.97 37.37
N LYS A 201 -5.01 -13.74 36.39
CA LYS A 201 -6.45 -13.94 36.18
C LYS A 201 -7.04 -14.69 37.38
N ARG A 202 -8.08 -14.12 38.01
CA ARG A 202 -8.72 -14.65 39.22
C ARG A 202 -10.08 -15.21 38.91
N THR A 203 -10.46 -16.31 39.55
CA THR A 203 -11.81 -16.89 39.46
C THR A 203 -12.63 -16.49 40.69
N PHE A 204 -13.92 -16.23 40.50
CA PHE A 204 -14.86 -15.98 41.60
C PHE A 204 -16.02 -16.99 41.60
N THR A 205 -16.61 -17.20 42.78
CA THR A 205 -17.70 -18.18 42.96
C THR A 205 -19.06 -17.50 43.00
N GLY A 206 -20.14 -18.14 42.58
CA GLY A 206 -21.47 -17.49 42.54
C GLY A 206 -21.73 -16.69 41.27
N THR A 207 -22.77 -15.84 41.28
CA THR A 207 -23.23 -15.07 40.11
C THR A 207 -23.15 -13.59 40.46
N LEU A 208 -22.47 -12.81 39.61
CA LEU A 208 -22.36 -11.35 39.74
C LEU A 208 -23.76 -10.71 39.71
N ASN A 209 -24.00 -9.68 40.52
CA ASN A 209 -25.32 -9.05 40.64
C ASN A 209 -25.84 -8.50 39.29
N PRO A 210 -26.82 -9.15 38.63
CA PRO A 210 -27.27 -8.77 37.29
C PRO A 210 -28.32 -7.65 37.30
N SER A 211 -28.69 -7.14 38.48
CA SER A 211 -29.76 -6.15 38.64
C SER A 211 -29.36 -5.11 39.68
N CYS A 212 -28.08 -4.70 39.65
CA CYS A 212 -27.56 -3.68 40.54
C CYS A 212 -28.27 -2.34 40.31
N THR A 213 -28.94 -1.83 41.34
CA THR A 213 -29.59 -0.51 41.34
C THR A 213 -28.78 0.53 42.11
N ALA A 214 -27.65 0.13 42.70
CA ALA A 214 -26.84 1.03 43.50
C ALA A 214 -26.14 2.07 42.61
N ASP A 215 -26.01 3.28 43.14
CA ASP A 215 -25.27 4.38 42.52
C ASP A 215 -23.80 4.04 42.33
N ILE A 216 -23.16 4.66 41.33
CA ILE A 216 -21.71 4.63 41.21
C ILE A 216 -21.12 5.75 42.05
N VAL A 217 -20.18 5.39 42.91
CA VAL A 217 -19.44 6.30 43.78
C VAL A 217 -17.95 6.18 43.47
N ILE A 218 -17.32 7.30 43.11
CA ILE A 218 -15.87 7.39 42.86
C ILE A 218 -15.22 8.17 44.00
N GLY A 219 -14.20 7.57 44.59
CA GLY A 219 -13.38 8.22 45.63
C GLY A 219 -13.96 8.25 47.05
N MET A 220 -15.05 7.54 47.36
CA MET A 220 -15.56 7.39 48.73
C MET A 220 -16.11 5.98 49.02
N HIS A 221 -15.92 5.51 50.26
CA HIS A 221 -16.59 4.32 50.79
C HIS A 221 -17.04 4.51 52.24
N ALA A 222 -18.31 4.14 52.49
CA ALA A 222 -18.94 4.09 53.81
C ALA A 222 -18.88 5.41 54.62
N ASN A 223 -18.81 6.55 53.94
CA ASN A 223 -18.59 7.88 54.55
C ASN A 223 -17.36 7.96 55.46
N GLN A 224 -16.46 7.00 55.37
CA GLN A 224 -15.32 6.81 56.26
C GLN A 224 -13.99 6.91 55.51
N TYR A 225 -13.91 6.32 54.31
CA TYR A 225 -12.70 6.27 53.50
C TYR A 225 -12.86 7.17 52.29
N TYR A 226 -11.83 7.98 51.99
CA TYR A 226 -11.85 8.96 50.90
C TYR A 226 -10.54 8.93 50.13
N TYR A 227 -10.64 8.97 48.81
CA TYR A 227 -9.49 9.11 47.93
C TYR A 227 -9.02 10.56 47.87
N ALA A 228 -7.73 10.77 48.03
CA ALA A 228 -7.08 12.06 47.83
C ALA A 228 -6.13 11.99 46.62
N GLY A 229 -6.41 12.81 45.62
CA GLY A 229 -5.70 12.75 44.34
C GLY A 229 -6.53 13.25 43.17
N GLY A 230 -6.05 12.97 41.96
CA GLY A 230 -6.73 13.25 40.71
C GLY A 230 -7.39 12.02 40.09
N PHE A 231 -8.47 12.24 39.34
CA PHE A 231 -9.12 11.31 38.44
C PHE A 231 -9.21 11.94 37.05
N ASP A 232 -8.89 11.16 36.03
CA ASP A 232 -8.98 11.57 34.63
C ASP A 232 -9.51 10.39 33.81
N ASP A 233 -10.28 10.65 32.76
CA ASP A 233 -10.71 9.63 31.78
C ASP A 233 -11.30 8.33 32.39
N TRP A 234 -12.27 8.48 33.32
CA TRP A 234 -12.88 7.33 34.00
C TRP A 234 -14.05 6.75 33.21
N PHE A 235 -13.95 5.47 32.86
CA PHE A 235 -14.93 4.76 32.05
C PHE A 235 -15.46 3.51 32.73
N ILE A 236 -16.65 3.13 32.30
CA ILE A 236 -17.21 1.79 32.49
C ILE A 236 -17.88 1.34 31.19
N GLU A 237 -17.66 0.10 30.80
CA GLU A 237 -18.31 -0.57 29.69
C GLU A 237 -18.93 -1.87 30.19
N VAL A 238 -20.14 -2.18 29.71
CA VAL A 238 -20.80 -3.47 29.91
C VAL A 238 -20.93 -4.16 28.56
N ASN A 239 -21.02 -5.48 28.51
CA ASN A 239 -20.90 -6.24 27.27
C ASN A 239 -19.63 -5.89 26.46
N SER A 240 -18.55 -5.53 27.16
CA SER A 240 -17.34 -4.99 26.55
C SER A 240 -16.61 -6.04 25.72
N GLN A 241 -16.11 -5.61 24.55
CA GLN A 241 -15.24 -6.43 23.74
C GLN A 241 -13.78 -6.35 24.19
N LEU A 242 -13.43 -5.35 25.02
CA LEU A 242 -12.06 -5.09 25.47
C LEU A 242 -11.46 -6.29 26.23
N THR A 243 -10.23 -6.64 25.93
CA THR A 243 -9.40 -7.59 26.67
C THR A 243 -8.41 -6.85 27.57
N ILE A 244 -7.68 -7.59 28.42
CA ILE A 244 -6.64 -6.97 29.24
C ILE A 244 -5.47 -6.49 28.36
N GLU A 245 -5.22 -7.19 27.25
CA GLU A 245 -4.24 -6.84 26.23
C GLU A 245 -4.64 -5.58 25.44
N ASP A 246 -5.94 -5.38 25.19
CA ASP A 246 -6.43 -4.14 24.53
C ASP A 246 -6.21 -2.92 25.42
N LEU A 247 -6.40 -3.06 26.74
CA LEU A 247 -6.12 -2.00 27.72
C LEU A 247 -4.62 -1.69 27.81
N GLU A 248 -3.77 -2.71 27.80
CA GLU A 248 -2.31 -2.54 27.71
C GLU A 248 -1.92 -1.82 26.43
N ARG A 249 -2.48 -2.26 25.28
CA ARG A 249 -2.20 -1.69 23.97
C ARG A 249 -2.60 -0.22 23.92
N HIS A 250 -3.80 0.12 24.38
CA HIS A 250 -4.27 1.51 24.44
C HIS A 250 -3.31 2.39 25.24
N PHE A 251 -2.92 1.95 26.46
CA PHE A 251 -1.96 2.69 27.28
C PHE A 251 -0.63 2.93 26.56
N LYS A 252 -0.07 1.90 25.91
CA LYS A 252 1.19 2.01 25.17
C LYS A 252 1.07 2.93 23.94
N GLN A 253 -0.06 2.86 23.23
CA GLN A 253 -0.31 3.69 22.05
C GLN A 253 -0.49 5.16 22.41
N SER A 254 -1.15 5.48 23.54
CA SER A 254 -1.46 6.85 23.94
C SER A 254 -0.36 7.57 24.70
N LEU A 255 0.71 6.87 25.13
CA LEU A 255 1.72 7.38 26.05
C LEU A 255 2.36 8.72 25.62
N LEU A 256 2.65 8.89 24.33
CA LEU A 256 3.28 10.10 23.79
C LEU A 256 2.30 11.11 23.19
N ALA A 257 1.03 10.75 23.04
CA ALA A 257 0.02 11.65 22.48
C ALA A 257 -0.08 12.92 23.34
N ASN A 258 -0.03 14.10 22.70
CA ASN A 258 0.07 15.38 23.41
C ASN A 258 -0.97 16.42 22.98
N GLY A 259 -1.92 16.09 22.12
CA GLY A 259 -2.96 17.04 21.69
C GLY A 259 -3.85 17.54 22.83
N GLY A 260 -3.95 16.79 23.93
CA GLY A 260 -4.64 17.23 25.15
C GLY A 260 -3.71 17.87 26.19
N ASP A 261 -2.40 17.93 25.96
CA ASP A 261 -1.46 18.39 26.96
C ASP A 261 -1.52 19.92 27.07
N THR A 262 -2.16 20.40 28.12
CA THR A 262 -2.33 21.85 28.39
C THR A 262 -1.02 22.58 28.69
N SER A 263 0.10 21.87 28.87
CA SER A 263 1.43 22.44 28.97
C SER A 263 2.17 22.50 27.63
N SER A 264 1.60 21.93 26.57
CA SER A 264 2.14 21.95 25.22
C SER A 264 1.71 23.20 24.45
N ALA A 265 2.26 23.37 23.24
CA ALA A 265 1.90 24.46 22.33
C ALA A 265 0.75 24.09 21.37
N ILE A 266 0.06 22.97 21.61
CA ILE A 266 -0.96 22.39 20.71
C ILE A 266 -2.26 22.20 21.46
N ASP A 267 -3.36 22.26 20.72
CA ASP A 267 -4.72 22.08 21.23
C ASP A 267 -5.51 21.20 20.28
N ALA A 268 -5.96 20.06 20.78
CA ALA A 268 -6.89 19.14 20.14
C ALA A 268 -8.17 18.93 20.96
N ILE A 269 -8.43 19.78 21.96
CA ILE A 269 -9.57 19.68 22.90
C ILE A 269 -10.65 20.71 22.57
N THR A 270 -10.27 21.95 22.24
CA THR A 270 -11.25 23.04 22.03
C THR A 270 -12.20 22.78 20.87
N GLU A 271 -11.71 22.17 19.79
CA GLU A 271 -12.49 21.76 18.62
C GLU A 271 -12.25 20.26 18.37
N PRO A 272 -13.18 19.37 18.77
CA PRO A 272 -12.99 17.93 18.65
C PRO A 272 -12.67 17.48 17.23
N GLY A 273 -11.59 16.69 17.07
CA GLY A 273 -11.13 16.21 15.76
C GLY A 273 -10.27 17.21 14.97
N VAL A 274 -10.00 18.39 15.52
CA VAL A 274 -9.16 19.41 14.87
C VAL A 274 -7.99 19.76 15.77
N VAL A 275 -6.78 19.83 15.20
CA VAL A 275 -5.58 20.25 15.94
C VAL A 275 -5.16 21.66 15.52
N THR A 276 -4.96 22.51 16.52
CA THR A 276 -4.49 23.90 16.36
C THR A 276 -3.34 24.20 17.31
N LEU A 277 -2.72 25.38 17.17
CA LEU A 277 -1.79 25.89 18.20
C LEU A 277 -2.58 26.28 19.45
N LEU A 278 -2.04 26.01 20.64
CA LEU A 278 -2.67 26.43 21.89
C LEU A 278 -2.33 27.90 22.18
N LYS A 279 -3.34 28.71 22.52
CA LYS A 279 -3.13 30.12 22.88
C LYS A 279 -2.48 30.27 24.25
N ASP A 280 -1.62 31.27 24.37
CA ASP A 280 -1.05 31.71 25.63
C ASP A 280 -2.06 32.53 26.48
N ASN A 281 -1.64 32.94 27.67
CA ASN A 281 -2.44 33.77 28.58
C ASN A 281 -2.80 35.15 28.02
N ASN A 282 -2.13 35.60 26.94
CA ASN A 282 -2.43 36.84 26.23
C ASN A 282 -3.33 36.62 25.01
N ASN A 283 -3.92 35.42 24.86
CA ASN A 283 -4.78 35.03 23.75
C ASN A 283 -4.04 35.07 22.39
N ARG A 284 -2.74 34.76 22.39
CA ARG A 284 -1.87 34.72 21.20
C ARG A 284 -1.37 33.30 20.93
N TYR A 285 -1.33 32.91 19.67
CA TYR A 285 -0.72 31.64 19.25
C TYR A 285 0.82 31.76 19.27
N PRO A 286 1.54 30.74 19.76
CA PRO A 286 3.00 30.65 19.60
C PRO A 286 3.36 30.49 18.12
N GLU A 287 4.59 30.83 17.73
CA GLU A 287 5.03 30.70 16.33
C GLU A 287 5.05 29.24 15.84
N VAL A 288 5.30 28.29 16.73
CA VAL A 288 5.43 26.86 16.42
C VAL A 288 4.83 26.00 17.53
N GLY A 289 4.21 24.89 17.14
CA GLY A 289 3.80 23.80 18.02
C GLY A 289 3.99 22.45 17.35
N GLN A 290 4.41 21.45 18.12
CA GLN A 290 4.60 20.07 17.65
C GLN A 290 3.61 19.06 18.27
N LEU A 291 2.70 18.53 17.47
CA LEU A 291 1.82 17.41 17.82
C LEU A 291 2.60 16.10 17.76
N THR A 292 2.42 15.23 18.74
CA THR A 292 2.67 13.80 18.66
C THR A 292 1.34 13.07 18.84
N THR A 293 1.07 12.14 17.95
CA THR A 293 -0.19 11.36 17.90
C THR A 293 -0.10 10.09 18.73
N ILE A 294 -1.23 9.39 18.89
CA ILE A 294 -1.19 7.98 19.29
C ILE A 294 -0.42 7.15 18.24
N ALA A 295 0.06 5.98 18.65
CA ALA A 295 0.55 4.99 17.71
C ALA A 295 -0.61 4.21 17.07
N VAL A 296 -0.56 4.00 15.76
CA VAL A 296 -1.53 3.21 14.98
C VAL A 296 -0.83 2.08 14.23
N GLU A 297 -1.61 1.16 13.66
CA GLU A 297 -1.06 0.08 12.83
C GLU A 297 -0.36 0.60 11.58
N CYS A 298 0.75 -0.04 11.23
CA CYS A 298 1.56 0.24 10.04
C CYS A 298 1.67 -0.99 9.15
N SER A 299 2.46 -2.01 9.51
CA SER A 299 2.63 -3.31 8.84
C SER A 299 2.28 -3.30 7.33
N LEU A 300 3.00 -2.49 6.56
CA LEU A 300 2.68 -2.27 5.15
C LEU A 300 3.06 -3.50 4.31
N ALA A 301 2.26 -3.84 3.31
CA ALA A 301 2.58 -4.89 2.36
C ALA A 301 3.74 -4.50 1.41
N GLY A 302 4.04 -3.21 1.29
CA GLY A 302 5.20 -2.74 0.55
C GLY A 302 5.77 -1.42 1.05
N SER A 303 5.59 -0.36 0.26
CA SER A 303 5.97 1.01 0.64
C SER A 303 4.77 1.77 1.20
N GLY A 304 5.02 2.87 1.91
CA GLY A 304 3.97 3.70 2.50
C GLY A 304 3.95 5.10 1.92
N ARG A 305 2.79 5.74 1.95
CA ARG A 305 2.64 7.18 1.72
C ARG A 305 1.78 7.80 2.82
N VAL A 306 2.22 8.92 3.37
CA VAL A 306 1.49 9.71 4.37
C VAL A 306 0.89 10.92 3.66
N SER A 307 -0.40 11.14 3.84
CA SER A 307 -1.09 12.36 3.42
C SER A 307 -1.68 13.07 4.64
N VAL A 308 -1.72 14.39 4.59
CA VAL A 308 -2.26 15.23 5.65
C VAL A 308 -3.24 16.23 5.04
N THR A 309 -4.43 16.33 5.63
CA THR A 309 -5.41 17.36 5.28
C THR A 309 -5.36 18.49 6.30
N SER A 310 -5.28 19.72 5.82
CA SER A 310 -5.22 20.91 6.68
C SER A 310 -5.91 22.13 6.07
N GLU A 311 -6.40 23.01 6.92
CA GLU A 311 -6.81 24.37 6.57
C GLU A 311 -5.71 25.35 6.97
N TYR A 312 -5.31 26.20 6.04
CA TYR A 312 -4.22 27.16 6.29
C TYR A 312 -4.42 28.45 5.50
N THR A 313 -3.75 29.50 5.95
CA THR A 313 -3.66 30.78 5.24
C THR A 313 -2.34 30.83 4.52
N ALA A 314 -2.36 30.79 3.18
CA ALA A 314 -1.16 30.75 2.36
C ALA A 314 -0.17 31.87 2.72
N GLY A 315 1.08 31.48 3.02
CA GLY A 315 2.14 32.41 3.42
C GLY A 315 2.08 32.91 4.87
N VAL A 316 1.06 32.52 5.66
CA VAL A 316 0.90 32.95 7.06
C VAL A 316 0.95 31.76 8.03
N THR A 317 0.16 30.72 7.74
CA THR A 317 0.11 29.49 8.55
C THR A 317 0.44 28.27 7.69
N SER A 318 1.03 27.24 8.29
CA SER A 318 1.33 25.99 7.58
C SER A 318 1.46 24.78 8.51
N ILE A 319 1.27 23.59 7.93
CA ILE A 319 1.84 22.35 8.44
C ILE A 319 3.25 22.26 7.86
N SER A 320 4.26 22.59 8.67
CA SER A 320 5.62 22.82 8.18
C SER A 320 6.44 21.54 8.04
N THR A 321 6.18 20.55 8.88
CA THR A 321 6.97 19.31 8.93
C THR A 321 6.09 18.15 9.35
N ILE A 322 6.26 17.01 8.68
CA ILE A 322 5.59 15.75 8.98
C ILE A 322 6.68 14.69 9.16
N GLU A 323 6.77 14.14 10.36
CA GLU A 323 7.74 13.11 10.69
C GLU A 323 7.04 11.84 11.17
N THR A 324 7.66 10.71 10.89
CA THR A 324 7.20 9.38 11.31
C THR A 324 8.24 8.68 12.17
N SER A 325 7.77 7.83 13.07
CA SER A 325 8.58 6.91 13.86
C SER A 325 7.81 5.59 14.00
N THR A 326 8.52 4.47 13.92
CA THR A 326 7.92 3.14 13.77
C THR A 326 8.48 2.15 14.79
N SER A 327 7.67 1.18 15.21
CA SER A 327 8.00 0.20 16.25
C SER A 327 7.31 -1.13 15.98
N ASP A 328 7.92 -2.25 16.38
CA ASP A 328 7.29 -3.57 16.30
C ASP A 328 6.50 -3.94 17.57
N ASP A 329 6.74 -3.25 18.68
CA ASP A 329 6.33 -3.64 20.03
C ASP A 329 5.80 -2.49 20.91
N LEU A 330 5.64 -1.29 20.33
CA LEU A 330 5.24 -0.03 20.97
C LEU A 330 6.22 0.51 22.02
N GLN A 331 7.41 -0.08 22.15
CA GLN A 331 8.44 0.31 23.12
C GLN A 331 9.71 0.79 22.43
N ASP A 332 10.23 -0.01 21.49
CA ASP A 332 11.44 0.28 20.74
C ASP A 332 11.08 1.03 19.44
N TRP A 333 11.28 2.34 19.47
CA TRP A 333 10.92 3.25 18.38
C TRP A 333 12.12 3.61 17.51
N SER A 334 11.91 3.67 16.19
CA SER A 334 12.91 4.23 15.27
C SER A 334 13.10 5.73 15.53
N ALA A 335 14.23 6.28 15.05
CA ALA A 335 14.40 7.72 15.00
C ALA A 335 13.25 8.37 14.20
N TRP A 336 12.90 9.61 14.57
CA TRP A 336 11.99 10.43 13.78
C TRP A 336 12.63 10.76 12.43
N GLN A 337 11.86 10.59 11.37
CA GLN A 337 12.28 10.90 10.01
C GLN A 337 11.18 11.66 9.29
N GLU A 338 11.56 12.72 8.58
CA GLU A 338 10.64 13.45 7.72
C GLU A 338 10.16 12.55 6.58
N VAL A 339 8.88 12.69 6.21
CA VAL A 339 8.34 12.05 5.01
C VAL A 339 8.91 12.67 3.75
N GLY A 340 8.93 11.92 2.65
CA GLY A 340 9.40 12.42 1.35
C GLY A 340 8.59 13.62 0.85
N SER A 341 9.08 14.30 -0.18
CA SER A 341 8.44 15.51 -0.73
C SER A 341 7.00 15.28 -1.22
N ASN A 342 6.65 14.03 -1.57
CA ASN A 342 5.29 13.67 -1.94
C ASN A 342 4.59 12.86 -0.84
N GLY A 343 5.16 12.77 0.37
CA GLY A 343 4.64 12.00 1.49
C GLY A 343 5.16 10.56 1.56
N GLU A 344 6.18 10.18 0.79
CA GLU A 344 6.75 8.84 0.84
C GLU A 344 7.24 8.50 2.26
N LEU A 345 6.89 7.31 2.76
CA LEU A 345 7.35 6.86 4.07
C LEU A 345 8.85 6.53 4.00
N VAL A 346 9.65 7.29 4.74
CA VAL A 346 11.11 7.08 4.85
C VAL A 346 11.45 6.15 6.02
N SER A 347 10.64 6.20 7.09
CA SER A 347 10.80 5.31 8.25
C SER A 347 10.67 3.84 7.88
N PRO A 348 11.40 2.94 8.58
CA PRO A 348 11.34 1.51 8.28
C PRO A 348 9.92 0.98 8.49
N ASN A 349 9.47 0.10 7.62
CA ASN A 349 8.17 -0.54 7.78
C ASN A 349 8.21 -1.53 8.96
N ARG A 350 7.36 -1.32 9.97
CA ARG A 350 7.22 -2.08 11.22
C ARG A 350 5.75 -2.19 11.62
N ASN A 351 5.44 -2.86 12.72
CA ASN A 351 4.04 -3.10 13.11
C ASN A 351 3.22 -1.84 13.42
N PHE A 352 3.84 -0.84 14.02
CA PHE A 352 3.21 0.38 14.48
C PHE A 352 3.94 1.61 13.97
N ILE A 353 3.18 2.68 13.79
CA ILE A 353 3.68 3.99 13.39
C ILE A 353 3.03 5.07 14.25
N ARG A 354 3.77 6.14 14.51
CA ARG A 354 3.25 7.37 15.09
C ARG A 354 3.77 8.57 14.31
N TYR A 355 3.03 9.66 14.40
CA TYR A 355 3.29 10.89 13.67
C TYR A 355 3.69 12.02 14.60
N ARG A 356 4.62 12.85 14.13
CA ARG A 356 5.00 14.11 14.73
C ARG A 356 4.81 15.22 13.71
N ILE A 357 3.89 16.13 13.99
CA ILE A 357 3.45 17.16 13.06
C ILE A 357 3.77 18.54 13.63
N THR A 358 4.46 19.36 12.85
CA THR A 358 4.79 20.73 13.24
C THR A 358 3.80 21.70 12.60
N LEU A 359 3.06 22.43 13.43
CA LEU A 359 2.20 23.55 13.04
C LEU A 359 2.99 24.84 13.22
N SER A 360 2.86 25.78 12.28
CA SER A 360 3.52 27.08 12.38
C SER A 360 2.61 28.25 11.97
N THR A 361 2.87 29.41 12.55
CA THR A 361 2.26 30.69 12.20
C THR A 361 3.26 31.83 12.32
N ILE A 362 3.19 32.81 11.42
CA ILE A 362 3.87 34.11 11.57
C ILE A 362 2.92 35.22 12.06
N ASP A 363 1.61 34.93 12.13
CA ASP A 363 0.60 35.81 12.72
C ASP A 363 0.08 35.21 14.03
N PRO A 364 0.41 35.79 15.20
CA PRO A 364 -0.01 35.27 16.49
C PRO A 364 -1.52 35.34 16.75
N LEU A 365 -2.32 35.86 15.81
CA LEU A 365 -3.79 35.86 15.86
C LEU A 365 -4.44 34.75 15.04
N VAL A 366 -3.68 34.01 14.21
CA VAL A 366 -4.20 32.97 13.31
C VAL A 366 -3.40 31.68 13.49
N THR A 367 -4.07 30.53 13.36
CA THR A 367 -3.47 29.20 13.51
C THR A 367 -3.87 28.29 12.34
N PRO A 368 -2.99 27.39 11.86
CA PRO A 368 -3.42 26.35 10.93
C PRO A 368 -4.31 25.33 11.65
N LYS A 369 -5.17 24.63 10.91
CA LYS A 369 -5.98 23.51 11.40
C LYS A 369 -5.53 22.23 10.72
N LEU A 370 -5.08 21.25 11.49
CA LEU A 370 -4.86 19.88 11.02
C LEU A 370 -6.17 19.10 11.20
N LEU A 371 -6.66 18.47 10.13
CA LEU A 371 -7.94 17.76 10.11
C LEU A 371 -7.77 16.24 10.09
N ASP A 372 -6.82 15.73 9.29
CA ASP A 372 -6.54 14.29 9.26
C ASP A 372 -5.08 13.98 8.92
N ILE A 373 -4.67 12.78 9.32
CA ILE A 373 -3.43 12.13 8.89
C ILE A 373 -3.81 10.74 8.37
N THR A 374 -3.46 10.45 7.12
CA THR A 374 -3.79 9.17 6.48
C THR A 374 -2.51 8.45 6.04
N LEU A 375 -2.39 7.17 6.40
CA LEU A 375 -1.38 6.25 5.90
C LEU A 375 -1.94 5.40 4.78
N HIS A 376 -1.21 5.34 3.68
CA HIS A 376 -1.52 4.52 2.52
C HIS A 376 -0.53 3.37 2.39
N ASP A 377 -1.04 2.16 2.18
CA ASP A 377 -0.25 0.99 1.82
C ASP A 377 -0.14 0.84 0.30
N ILE A 378 1.09 0.60 -0.14
CA ILE A 378 1.47 0.36 -1.53
C ILE A 378 2.12 -1.03 -1.56
N PRO A 379 1.34 -2.09 -1.82
CA PRO A 379 1.84 -3.46 -1.83
C PRO A 379 3.01 -3.65 -2.79
N LYS A 380 4.00 -4.45 -2.39
CA LYS A 380 5.04 -4.93 -3.32
C LYS A 380 4.40 -5.82 -4.37
N ALA A 381 4.81 -5.69 -5.63
CA ALA A 381 4.37 -6.63 -6.66
C ALA A 381 4.86 -8.05 -6.30
N PRO A 382 4.10 -9.11 -6.61
CA PRO A 382 4.62 -10.47 -6.48
C PRO A 382 5.74 -10.76 -7.49
N TYR A 383 5.80 -9.97 -8.57
CA TYR A 383 6.79 -10.06 -9.63
C TYR A 383 7.40 -8.68 -9.87
N GLU A 384 8.73 -8.56 -9.77
CA GLU A 384 9.45 -7.30 -10.08
C GLU A 384 9.84 -7.19 -11.56
N LYS A 385 9.76 -8.29 -12.30
CA LYS A 385 10.06 -8.37 -13.74
C LYS A 385 8.82 -8.83 -14.49
N LEU A 386 8.68 -8.42 -15.75
CA LEU A 386 7.58 -8.88 -16.60
C LEU A 386 7.73 -10.35 -16.99
N GLY A 387 8.95 -10.80 -17.28
CA GLY A 387 9.23 -12.20 -17.59
C GLY A 387 8.72 -13.14 -16.51
N PHE A 388 7.84 -14.07 -16.91
CA PHE A 388 7.16 -15.07 -16.11
C PHE A 388 6.20 -14.53 -15.03
N ALA A 389 5.89 -13.22 -15.05
CA ALA A 389 4.86 -12.66 -14.18
C ALA A 389 3.48 -13.21 -14.54
N ARG A 390 2.62 -13.32 -13.53
CA ARG A 390 1.24 -13.80 -13.68
C ARG A 390 0.27 -12.67 -13.38
N PRO A 391 -0.87 -12.57 -14.11
CA PRO A 391 -1.93 -11.62 -13.77
C PRO A 391 -2.49 -11.92 -12.38
N VAL A 392 -2.64 -10.87 -11.58
CA VAL A 392 -3.23 -10.93 -10.24
C VAL A 392 -4.47 -10.06 -10.20
N VAL A 393 -5.62 -10.65 -9.93
CA VAL A 393 -6.87 -9.92 -9.73
C VAL A 393 -6.83 -9.23 -8.38
N LEU A 394 -7.22 -7.96 -8.35
CA LEU A 394 -7.32 -7.15 -7.15
C LEU A 394 -8.77 -6.99 -6.69
N ASP A 395 -8.97 -6.86 -5.37
CA ASP A 395 -10.24 -6.48 -4.77
C ASP A 395 -10.48 -4.95 -4.84
N GLU A 396 -11.61 -4.49 -4.31
CA GLU A 396 -11.99 -3.07 -4.29
C GLU A 396 -11.00 -2.17 -3.52
N ASN A 397 -10.29 -2.74 -2.53
CA ASN A 397 -9.27 -2.04 -1.74
C ASN A 397 -7.89 -2.09 -2.42
N GLY A 398 -7.75 -2.80 -3.54
CA GLY A 398 -6.49 -3.02 -4.23
C GLY A 398 -5.61 -4.10 -3.57
N ALA A 399 -6.16 -4.92 -2.67
CA ALA A 399 -5.49 -6.10 -2.15
C ALA A 399 -5.62 -7.28 -3.12
N TRP A 400 -4.72 -8.25 -3.01
CA TRP A 400 -4.73 -9.42 -3.90
C TRP A 400 -5.87 -10.35 -3.56
N GLU A 401 -6.67 -10.67 -4.58
CA GLU A 401 -7.81 -11.58 -4.45
C GLU A 401 -7.51 -12.93 -5.08
N ALA A 402 -6.91 -12.96 -6.28
CA ALA A 402 -6.56 -14.20 -6.96
C ALA A 402 -5.37 -14.03 -7.91
N VAL A 403 -4.41 -14.96 -7.84
CA VAL A 403 -3.35 -15.12 -8.87
C VAL A 403 -3.85 -16.07 -9.95
N LEU A 404 -3.80 -15.69 -11.22
CA LEU A 404 -4.31 -16.51 -12.33
C LEU A 404 -3.20 -17.44 -12.86
N GLU A 405 -3.04 -18.63 -12.26
CA GLU A 405 -1.92 -19.50 -12.63
C GLU A 405 -2.01 -20.14 -14.01
N ASN A 406 -3.22 -20.37 -14.51
CA ASN A 406 -3.47 -21.02 -15.79
C ASN A 406 -3.79 -20.01 -16.90
N ALA A 407 -3.60 -18.71 -16.64
CA ALA A 407 -3.66 -17.71 -17.69
C ALA A 407 -2.54 -17.97 -18.70
N TYR A 408 -2.80 -17.77 -19.98
CA TYR A 408 -1.82 -17.94 -21.06
C TYR A 408 -2.01 -16.90 -22.17
N ASP A 409 -1.09 -16.87 -23.14
CA ASP A 409 -1.00 -15.78 -24.13
C ASP A 409 -1.04 -14.40 -23.46
N ILE A 410 -0.29 -14.25 -22.36
CA ILE A 410 -0.28 -13.03 -21.54
C ILE A 410 0.62 -12.00 -22.22
N ILE A 411 0.02 -11.04 -22.90
CA ILE A 411 0.70 -10.03 -23.72
C ILE A 411 0.49 -8.65 -23.11
N VAL A 412 1.60 -8.01 -22.75
CA VAL A 412 1.63 -6.58 -22.38
C VAL A 412 2.14 -5.78 -23.57
N THR A 413 1.31 -4.87 -24.06
CA THR A 413 1.68 -3.91 -25.11
C THR A 413 1.92 -2.56 -24.47
N GLY A 414 3.11 -1.99 -24.68
CA GLY A 414 3.45 -0.64 -24.22
C GLY A 414 4.10 0.18 -25.32
N GLU A 415 3.73 1.45 -25.45
CA GLU A 415 4.23 2.40 -26.44
C GLU A 415 4.44 3.77 -25.81
N ILE A 416 5.57 4.41 -26.09
CA ILE A 416 5.87 5.75 -25.57
C ILE A 416 4.82 6.73 -26.08
N ASN A 417 4.19 7.47 -25.16
CA ASN A 417 3.09 8.40 -25.43
C ASN A 417 1.88 7.73 -26.13
N GLY A 418 1.77 6.40 -26.06
CA GLY A 418 0.82 5.63 -26.86
C GLY A 418 0.01 4.61 -26.06
N ALA A 419 -0.17 3.44 -26.66
CA ALA A 419 -0.94 2.34 -26.09
C ALA A 419 -0.26 1.73 -24.85
N ASP A 420 -1.07 1.34 -23.88
CA ASP A 420 -0.64 0.56 -22.71
C ASP A 420 -1.77 -0.39 -22.30
N THR A 421 -1.65 -1.65 -22.70
CA THR A 421 -2.74 -2.62 -22.64
C THR A 421 -2.21 -4.00 -22.24
N LEU A 422 -3.08 -4.77 -21.58
CA LEU A 422 -2.86 -6.16 -21.20
C LEU A 422 -3.92 -7.03 -21.87
N GLU A 423 -3.49 -8.07 -22.56
CA GLU A 423 -4.36 -9.11 -23.09
C GLU A 423 -3.91 -10.47 -22.56
N PHE A 424 -4.86 -11.34 -22.19
CA PHE A 424 -4.55 -12.73 -21.85
C PHE A 424 -5.77 -13.63 -22.00
N LYS A 425 -5.52 -14.93 -21.98
CA LYS A 425 -6.53 -15.99 -22.09
C LYS A 425 -6.57 -16.82 -20.82
N LEU A 426 -7.75 -17.31 -20.45
CA LEU A 426 -7.96 -18.21 -19.31
C LEU A 426 -8.95 -19.32 -19.70
N PRO A 427 -8.67 -20.61 -19.41
CA PRO A 427 -9.63 -21.68 -19.60
C PRO A 427 -10.95 -21.40 -18.86
N TRP A 428 -12.10 -21.59 -19.51
CA TRP A 428 -13.41 -21.31 -18.91
C TRP A 428 -13.69 -22.10 -17.62
N ASN A 429 -13.23 -23.35 -17.58
CA ASN A 429 -13.42 -24.24 -16.42
C ASN A 429 -12.44 -23.94 -15.28
N ASP A 430 -11.58 -22.94 -15.39
CA ASP A 430 -10.70 -22.53 -14.31
C ASP A 430 -11.53 -22.01 -13.13
N SER A 431 -11.30 -22.56 -11.93
CA SER A 431 -11.97 -22.13 -10.70
C SER A 431 -11.84 -20.63 -10.39
N LYS A 432 -10.79 -19.97 -10.92
CA LYS A 432 -10.51 -18.55 -10.70
C LYS A 432 -11.13 -17.62 -11.75
N ARG A 433 -11.76 -18.16 -12.79
CA ARG A 433 -12.55 -17.35 -13.75
C ARG A 433 -13.67 -16.56 -13.05
N VAL A 434 -14.19 -17.06 -11.94
CA VAL A 434 -15.22 -16.37 -11.13
C VAL A 434 -14.75 -15.00 -10.61
N TYR A 435 -13.44 -14.79 -10.47
CA TYR A 435 -12.89 -13.52 -9.99
C TYR A 435 -12.74 -12.46 -11.10
N LEU A 436 -12.95 -12.83 -12.37
CA LEU A 436 -12.87 -11.92 -13.51
C LEU A 436 -14.25 -11.30 -13.80
N ASP A 437 -14.29 -9.96 -13.81
CA ASP A 437 -15.44 -9.18 -14.25
C ASP A 437 -14.96 -7.93 -14.99
N ASN A 438 -15.83 -7.30 -15.78
CA ASN A 438 -15.53 -5.99 -16.35
C ASN A 438 -15.31 -4.97 -15.23
N GLU A 439 -14.45 -3.99 -15.47
CA GLU A 439 -14.03 -2.95 -14.51
C GLU A 439 -13.17 -3.43 -13.33
N LYS A 440 -12.99 -4.74 -13.13
CA LYS A 440 -12.02 -5.25 -12.16
C LYS A 440 -10.60 -4.87 -12.50
N GLN A 441 -9.80 -4.68 -11.46
CA GLN A 441 -8.37 -4.40 -11.60
C GLN A 441 -7.56 -5.69 -11.66
N VAL A 442 -6.59 -5.69 -12.55
CA VAL A 442 -5.60 -6.75 -12.71
C VAL A 442 -4.22 -6.13 -12.67
N GLN A 443 -3.39 -6.67 -11.79
CA GLN A 443 -2.00 -6.27 -11.65
C GLN A 443 -1.10 -7.24 -12.42
N VAL A 444 -0.14 -6.70 -13.17
CA VAL A 444 0.95 -7.44 -13.79
C VAL A 444 2.26 -6.74 -13.46
N ALA A 445 3.15 -7.44 -12.75
CA ALA A 445 4.35 -6.86 -12.15
C ALA A 445 4.01 -5.55 -11.40
N HIS A 446 4.51 -4.40 -11.86
CA HIS A 446 4.26 -3.11 -11.23
C HIS A 446 3.02 -2.37 -11.72
N ASP A 447 2.48 -2.78 -12.87
CA ASP A 447 1.46 -2.06 -13.61
C ASP A 447 0.06 -2.55 -13.23
N ILE A 448 -0.89 -1.62 -13.20
CA ILE A 448 -2.30 -1.88 -12.89
C ILE A 448 -3.12 -1.62 -14.14
N TYR A 449 -3.91 -2.61 -14.52
CA TYR A 449 -4.81 -2.60 -15.65
C TYR A 449 -6.25 -2.76 -15.16
N ARG A 450 -7.20 -2.26 -15.94
CA ARG A 450 -8.63 -2.40 -15.72
C ARG A 450 -9.25 -3.19 -16.86
N ILE A 451 -9.97 -4.25 -16.53
CA ILE A 451 -10.64 -5.10 -17.51
C ILE A 451 -11.73 -4.29 -18.22
N ARG A 452 -11.69 -4.27 -19.55
CA ARG A 452 -12.70 -3.60 -20.40
C ARG A 452 -13.58 -4.60 -21.13
N THR A 453 -13.00 -5.71 -21.56
CA THR A 453 -13.71 -6.72 -22.32
C THR A 453 -13.37 -8.11 -21.81
N LEU A 454 -14.41 -8.89 -21.57
CA LEU A 454 -14.36 -10.34 -21.40
C LEU A 454 -15.12 -10.98 -22.56
N THR A 455 -14.42 -11.83 -23.31
CA THR A 455 -15.02 -12.56 -24.44
C THR A 455 -14.93 -14.05 -24.16
N ASP A 456 -16.09 -14.71 -24.07
CA ASP A 456 -16.16 -16.16 -23.90
C ASP A 456 -16.46 -16.85 -25.24
N GLU A 457 -15.52 -17.65 -25.71
CA GLU A 457 -15.58 -18.31 -27.01
C GLU A 457 -15.57 -19.83 -26.86
N LYS A 458 -16.36 -20.52 -27.70
CA LYS A 458 -16.38 -21.98 -27.78
C LYS A 458 -15.94 -22.41 -29.18
N GLY A 459 -14.85 -23.17 -29.25
CA GLY A 459 -14.32 -23.71 -30.50
C GLY A 459 -15.31 -24.62 -31.24
N ALA A 460 -15.22 -24.65 -32.57
CA ALA A 460 -16.09 -25.44 -33.44
C ALA A 460 -15.90 -26.96 -33.30
N ASP A 461 -14.77 -27.39 -32.75
CA ASP A 461 -14.40 -28.78 -32.44
C ASP A 461 -14.93 -29.27 -31.08
N GLY A 462 -15.56 -28.39 -30.29
CA GLY A 462 -16.12 -28.73 -28.98
C GLY A 462 -15.08 -28.91 -27.87
N THR A 463 -13.79 -28.68 -28.14
CA THR A 463 -12.74 -28.73 -27.11
C THR A 463 -12.51 -27.35 -26.49
N GLY A 464 -12.95 -27.21 -25.23
CA GLY A 464 -12.67 -26.06 -24.38
C GLY A 464 -13.47 -24.79 -24.69
N ILE A 465 -14.17 -24.25 -23.69
CA ILE A 465 -14.61 -22.85 -23.72
C ILE A 465 -13.43 -22.02 -23.20
N LEU A 466 -13.19 -20.86 -23.79
CA LEU A 466 -12.10 -19.96 -23.47
C LEU A 466 -12.63 -18.59 -23.08
N THR A 467 -12.04 -17.97 -22.06
CA THR A 467 -12.21 -16.54 -21.79
C THR A 467 -10.98 -15.77 -22.28
N THR A 468 -11.19 -14.79 -23.14
CA THR A 468 -10.19 -13.78 -23.53
C THR A 468 -10.47 -12.49 -22.75
N VAL A 469 -9.42 -11.94 -22.14
CA VAL A 469 -9.48 -10.72 -21.33
C VAL A 469 -8.67 -9.63 -22.02
N TYR A 470 -9.31 -8.49 -22.26
CA TYR A 470 -8.66 -7.25 -22.69
C TYR A 470 -8.79 -6.20 -21.59
N ALA A 471 -7.65 -5.66 -21.18
CA ALA A 471 -7.54 -4.66 -20.12
C ALA A 471 -6.65 -3.49 -20.54
N GLU A 472 -7.00 -2.30 -20.08
CA GLU A 472 -6.28 -1.06 -20.35
C GLU A 472 -5.56 -0.59 -19.09
N ALA A 473 -4.40 0.05 -19.22
CA ALA A 473 -3.72 0.63 -18.06
C ALA A 473 -4.63 1.62 -17.32
N ALA A 474 -4.51 1.68 -15.99
CA ALA A 474 -5.42 2.45 -15.14
C ALA A 474 -5.49 3.95 -15.50
N PHE A 475 -4.46 4.52 -16.13
CA PHE A 475 -4.49 5.93 -16.55
C PHE A 475 -5.55 6.23 -17.61
N TYR A 476 -6.05 5.23 -18.37
CA TYR A 476 -7.13 5.45 -19.34
C TYR A 476 -8.41 5.95 -18.68
N ASP A 477 -8.61 5.67 -17.38
CA ASP A 477 -9.73 6.19 -16.59
C ASP A 477 -9.74 7.72 -16.50
N LEU A 478 -8.59 8.39 -16.71
CA LEU A 478 -8.51 9.86 -16.78
C LEU A 478 -9.35 10.44 -17.93
N THR A 479 -9.78 9.62 -18.90
CA THR A 479 -10.74 10.02 -19.93
C THR A 479 -12.12 10.31 -19.35
N PHE A 480 -12.47 9.64 -18.23
CA PHE A 480 -13.76 9.77 -17.54
C PHE A 480 -13.70 10.73 -16.34
N SER A 481 -12.68 11.60 -16.27
CA SER A 481 -12.61 12.63 -15.24
C SER A 481 -13.81 13.58 -15.28
N ASP A 482 -14.00 14.34 -14.20
CA ASP A 482 -14.89 15.49 -14.22
C ASP A 482 -14.56 16.45 -15.38
N GLU A 483 -15.60 17.10 -15.91
CA GLU A 483 -15.46 18.02 -17.04
C GLU A 483 -14.61 19.24 -16.67
N LYS A 484 -13.56 19.47 -17.45
CA LYS A 484 -12.64 20.60 -17.31
C LYS A 484 -13.13 21.77 -18.15
N GLN A 485 -13.16 22.95 -17.54
CA GLN A 485 -13.53 24.18 -18.24
C GLN A 485 -12.41 24.63 -19.20
N PRO A 486 -12.75 25.28 -20.34
CA PRO A 486 -11.74 25.88 -21.19
C PRO A 486 -10.87 26.86 -20.41
N ARG A 487 -9.55 26.81 -20.62
CA ARG A 487 -8.58 27.62 -19.88
C ARG A 487 -7.46 28.09 -20.80
N GLU A 488 -7.04 29.34 -20.64
CA GLU A 488 -5.82 29.85 -21.25
C GLU A 488 -4.63 29.59 -20.34
N PHE A 489 -3.54 29.13 -20.94
CA PHE A 489 -2.21 29.03 -20.32
C PHE A 489 -1.32 30.05 -21.00
N ASN A 490 -0.66 30.91 -20.22
CA ASN A 490 0.05 32.07 -20.73
C ASN A 490 1.53 32.04 -20.33
N ALA A 491 2.39 31.70 -21.30
CA ALA A 491 3.82 31.50 -21.07
C ALA A 491 4.12 30.55 -19.88
N ASP A 492 3.24 29.60 -19.65
CA ASP A 492 3.31 28.66 -18.54
C ASP A 492 4.24 27.49 -18.86
N LEU A 493 4.82 26.90 -17.81
CA LEU A 493 5.50 25.60 -17.87
C LEU A 493 4.45 24.47 -17.97
N PRO A 494 4.80 23.29 -18.52
CA PRO A 494 3.86 22.18 -18.66
C PRO A 494 3.30 21.66 -17.33
N SER A 495 3.98 21.90 -16.21
CA SER A 495 3.46 21.57 -14.87
C SER A 495 2.12 22.23 -14.57
N VAL A 496 1.86 23.45 -15.08
CA VAL A 496 0.62 24.20 -14.83
C VAL A 496 -0.60 23.53 -15.48
N PRO A 497 -0.64 23.27 -16.81
CA PRO A 497 -1.75 22.56 -17.43
C PRO A 497 -1.88 21.11 -16.96
N MET A 498 -0.78 20.43 -16.63
CA MET A 498 -0.86 19.08 -16.05
C MET A 498 -1.50 19.08 -14.66
N SER A 499 -1.11 20.00 -13.77
CA SER A 499 -1.76 20.14 -12.46
C SER A 499 -3.26 20.44 -12.59
N TYR A 500 -3.64 21.29 -13.55
CA TYR A 500 -5.05 21.56 -13.86
C TYR A 500 -5.81 20.32 -14.34
N ALA A 501 -5.20 19.53 -15.22
CA ALA A 501 -5.78 18.28 -15.72
C ALA A 501 -6.06 17.30 -14.57
N LEU A 502 -5.13 17.16 -13.63
CA LEU A 502 -5.16 16.14 -12.57
C LEU A 502 -6.04 16.51 -11.36
N GLU A 503 -6.42 17.78 -11.21
CA GLU A 503 -7.28 18.24 -10.12
C GLU A 503 -8.57 17.39 -10.01
N GLY A 504 -8.85 16.87 -8.81
CA GLY A 504 -10.05 16.05 -8.55
C GLY A 504 -10.02 14.62 -9.09
N THR A 505 -8.96 14.20 -9.80
CA THR A 505 -8.90 12.85 -10.41
C THR A 505 -8.34 11.75 -9.50
N GLY A 506 -7.76 12.13 -8.35
CA GLY A 506 -7.01 11.22 -7.48
C GLY A 506 -5.63 10.83 -8.01
N TRP A 507 -5.20 11.39 -9.15
CA TRP A 507 -3.83 11.35 -9.66
C TRP A 507 -3.09 12.63 -9.29
N SER A 508 -1.75 12.56 -9.22
CA SER A 508 -0.89 13.69 -8.85
C SER A 508 0.24 13.90 -9.86
N LEU A 509 0.77 15.11 -9.87
CA LEU A 509 1.92 15.44 -10.71
C LEU A 509 3.17 14.73 -10.17
N GLY A 510 3.92 14.09 -11.06
CA GLY A 510 5.24 13.54 -10.78
C GLY A 510 6.36 14.49 -11.21
N VAL A 511 7.46 13.94 -11.72
CA VAL A 511 8.61 14.71 -12.22
C VAL A 511 8.24 15.37 -13.55
N VAL A 512 8.49 16.69 -13.63
CA VAL A 512 8.38 17.47 -14.87
C VAL A 512 9.70 18.20 -15.08
N ASP A 513 10.51 17.73 -16.03
CA ASP A 513 11.80 18.34 -16.37
C ASP A 513 11.77 19.13 -17.70
N VAL A 514 10.66 19.06 -18.44
CA VAL A 514 10.41 19.85 -19.64
C VAL A 514 10.18 21.31 -19.24
N THR A 515 11.04 22.20 -19.73
CA THR A 515 11.08 23.62 -19.33
C THR A 515 10.53 24.59 -20.37
N THR A 516 9.93 24.08 -21.45
CA THR A 516 9.36 24.92 -22.51
C THR A 516 8.18 25.73 -21.98
N LYS A 517 8.18 27.04 -22.24
CA LYS A 517 7.07 27.93 -21.90
C LYS A 517 6.18 28.15 -23.11
N ARG A 518 4.88 27.92 -22.98
CA ARG A 518 3.93 28.00 -24.10
C ARG A 518 2.68 28.79 -23.72
N THR A 519 2.13 29.49 -24.71
CA THR A 519 0.90 30.27 -24.63
C THR A 519 -0.13 29.61 -25.54
N TRP A 520 -1.17 29.02 -24.95
CA TRP A 520 -2.18 28.30 -25.70
C TRP A 520 -3.54 28.25 -24.99
N GLN A 521 -4.60 28.09 -25.78
CA GLN A 521 -5.95 27.92 -25.29
C GLN A 521 -6.33 26.44 -25.25
N CYS A 522 -6.65 25.93 -24.07
CA CYS A 522 -7.13 24.57 -23.88
C CYS A 522 -8.65 24.51 -24.03
N GLN A 523 -9.10 23.63 -24.93
CA GLN A 523 -10.51 23.30 -25.17
C GLN A 523 -10.85 21.86 -24.76
N GLU A 524 -9.84 21.09 -24.36
CA GLU A 524 -10.01 19.69 -23.95
C GLU A 524 -10.79 19.60 -22.64
N LYS A 525 -11.70 18.63 -22.58
CA LYS A 525 -12.69 18.52 -21.50
C LYS A 525 -12.38 17.49 -20.44
N ASN A 526 -11.45 16.57 -20.69
CA ASN A 526 -11.07 15.54 -19.72
C ASN A 526 -9.56 15.57 -19.46
N ALA A 527 -9.16 15.01 -18.32
CA ALA A 527 -7.79 15.03 -17.84
C ALA A 527 -6.81 14.40 -18.84
N LEU A 528 -7.13 13.20 -19.38
CA LEU A 528 -6.23 12.52 -20.31
C LEU A 528 -5.98 13.32 -21.59
N ALA A 529 -7.03 13.93 -22.14
CA ALA A 529 -6.93 14.76 -23.34
C ALA A 529 -6.07 16.00 -23.10
N ILE A 530 -6.22 16.68 -21.94
CA ILE A 530 -5.37 17.82 -21.58
C ILE A 530 -3.91 17.40 -21.40
N LEU A 531 -3.64 16.25 -20.76
CA LEU A 531 -2.28 15.74 -20.59
C LEU A 531 -1.62 15.42 -21.94
N ARG A 532 -2.34 14.75 -22.85
CA ARG A 532 -1.85 14.46 -24.21
C ARG A 532 -1.63 15.74 -25.02
N MET A 533 -2.54 16.70 -24.94
CA MET A 533 -2.39 18.01 -25.58
C MET A 533 -1.17 18.77 -25.04
N THR A 534 -0.96 18.73 -23.72
CA THR A 534 0.21 19.33 -23.07
C THR A 534 1.50 18.69 -23.59
N GLN A 535 1.58 17.35 -23.61
CA GLN A 535 2.71 16.63 -24.18
C GLN A 535 2.94 16.99 -25.65
N GLN A 536 1.88 17.09 -26.47
CA GLN A 536 1.98 17.45 -27.88
C GLN A 536 2.57 18.86 -28.11
N ILE A 537 2.18 19.82 -27.27
CA ILE A 537 2.59 21.24 -27.36
C ILE A 537 3.99 21.47 -26.78
N HIS A 538 4.28 20.86 -25.65
CA HIS A 538 5.54 21.07 -24.92
C HIS A 538 6.65 20.09 -25.31
N GLY A 539 6.29 18.94 -25.90
CA GLY A 539 7.19 17.83 -26.18
C GLY A 539 7.43 16.93 -24.97
N GLY A 540 8.37 16.00 -25.11
CA GLY A 540 8.75 15.05 -24.07
C GLY A 540 7.92 13.76 -24.05
N ASP A 541 8.25 12.91 -23.09
CA ASP A 541 7.62 11.64 -22.80
C ASP A 541 6.69 11.78 -21.60
N LEU A 542 5.40 11.57 -21.86
CA LEU A 542 4.35 11.51 -20.86
C LEU A 542 4.32 10.10 -20.26
N VAL A 543 4.78 9.98 -19.02
CA VAL A 543 4.98 8.69 -18.34
C VAL A 543 4.01 8.59 -17.17
N PHE A 544 3.16 7.56 -17.21
CA PHE A 544 2.19 7.26 -16.17
C PHE A 544 2.73 6.22 -15.20
N ASP A 545 2.71 6.54 -13.91
CA ASP A 545 2.93 5.58 -12.83
C ASP A 545 1.55 5.23 -12.24
N SER A 546 0.92 4.21 -12.82
CA SER A 546 -0.43 3.77 -12.44
C SER A 546 -0.52 3.28 -11.00
N ARG A 547 0.61 2.79 -10.43
CA ARG A 547 0.67 2.31 -9.06
C ARG A 547 0.59 3.45 -8.05
N ASN A 548 1.40 4.49 -8.27
CA ASN A 548 1.45 5.66 -7.38
C ASN A 548 0.47 6.77 -7.80
N ARG A 549 -0.24 6.56 -8.91
CA ARG A 549 -1.11 7.54 -9.58
C ARG A 549 -0.37 8.84 -9.89
N LEU A 550 0.87 8.73 -10.39
CA LEU A 550 1.67 9.89 -10.79
C LEU A 550 1.71 10.04 -12.31
N VAL A 551 1.74 11.29 -12.77
CA VAL A 551 1.96 11.61 -14.19
C VAL A 551 3.21 12.48 -14.32
N ASN A 552 4.19 11.99 -15.06
CA ASN A 552 5.47 12.66 -15.32
C ASN A 552 5.50 13.19 -16.75
N LEU A 553 6.24 14.28 -16.97
CA LEU A 553 6.59 14.73 -18.31
C LEU A 553 8.10 14.95 -18.38
N LEU A 554 8.78 14.01 -19.02
CA LEU A 554 10.23 13.93 -19.07
C LEU A 554 10.73 14.34 -20.45
N THR A 555 11.86 15.01 -20.53
CA THR A 555 12.50 15.38 -21.79
C THR A 555 12.95 14.12 -22.53
N PHE A 556 13.35 13.10 -21.77
CA PHE A 556 13.63 11.76 -22.26
C PHE A 556 13.43 10.74 -21.12
N SER A 557 12.58 9.74 -21.34
CA SER A 557 12.38 8.60 -20.43
C SER A 557 13.21 7.39 -20.86
N GLY A 558 13.87 6.74 -19.90
CA GLY A 558 14.77 5.62 -20.16
C GLY A 558 16.23 6.01 -20.18
N ARG A 559 17.09 5.01 -20.38
CA ARG A 559 18.54 5.14 -20.31
C ARG A 559 19.22 4.43 -21.47
N ASP A 560 20.51 4.68 -21.63
CA ASP A 560 21.37 3.76 -22.36
C ASP A 560 21.49 2.47 -21.55
N SER A 561 20.76 1.44 -21.99
CA SER A 561 20.62 0.20 -21.22
C SER A 561 21.91 -0.62 -21.22
N GLY A 562 22.71 -0.50 -22.29
CA GLY A 562 23.80 -1.41 -22.61
C GLY A 562 23.35 -2.75 -23.22
N ALA A 563 22.04 -3.00 -23.31
CA ALA A 563 21.51 -4.26 -23.85
C ALA A 563 21.85 -4.42 -25.33
N LEU A 564 22.22 -5.65 -25.72
CA LEU A 564 22.61 -6.01 -27.08
C LEU A 564 21.69 -7.10 -27.64
N PHE A 565 20.93 -6.72 -28.67
CA PHE A 565 20.20 -7.64 -29.53
C PHE A 565 21.08 -8.01 -30.73
N ALA A 566 21.62 -9.22 -30.72
CA ALA A 566 22.54 -9.67 -31.77
C ALA A 566 22.03 -10.92 -32.49
N TYR A 567 22.27 -10.96 -33.80
CA TYR A 567 22.07 -12.15 -34.61
C TYR A 567 22.87 -13.35 -34.05
N LYS A 568 22.25 -14.54 -34.03
CA LYS A 568 22.75 -15.78 -33.38
C LYS A 568 22.93 -15.71 -31.86
N LYS A 569 22.47 -14.64 -31.20
CA LYS A 569 22.38 -14.54 -29.73
C LYS A 569 20.91 -14.58 -29.30
N ASN A 570 20.24 -13.44 -29.36
CA ASN A 570 18.87 -13.25 -28.86
C ASN A 570 17.95 -12.55 -29.86
N LEU A 571 18.46 -12.17 -31.05
CA LEU A 571 17.66 -11.64 -32.16
C LEU A 571 17.21 -12.80 -33.06
N THR A 572 15.90 -13.04 -33.16
CA THR A 572 15.32 -14.11 -34.00
C THR A 572 14.78 -13.59 -35.34
N GLY A 573 14.42 -12.30 -35.41
CA GLY A 573 14.01 -11.66 -36.65
C GLY A 573 14.15 -10.15 -36.59
N ILE A 574 14.44 -9.52 -37.72
CA ILE A 574 14.54 -8.07 -37.85
C ILE A 574 13.98 -7.60 -39.20
N LYS A 575 13.23 -6.49 -39.16
CA LYS A 575 12.69 -5.80 -40.33
C LYS A 575 13.00 -4.32 -40.21
N ARG A 576 13.82 -3.82 -41.14
CA ARG A 576 14.09 -2.38 -41.29
C ARG A 576 13.11 -1.76 -42.28
N VAL A 577 12.48 -0.67 -41.88
CA VAL A 577 11.60 0.13 -42.74
C VAL A 577 12.14 1.56 -42.81
N VAL A 578 12.29 2.08 -44.02
CA VAL A 578 12.63 3.49 -44.28
C VAL A 578 11.46 4.10 -45.04
N ASP A 579 10.71 4.97 -44.38
CA ASP A 579 9.47 5.56 -44.92
C ASP A 579 9.65 7.06 -45.21
N THR A 580 9.26 7.48 -46.41
CA THR A 580 9.29 8.88 -46.89
C THR A 580 7.91 9.39 -47.30
N ARG A 581 6.84 8.62 -47.06
CA ARG A 581 5.45 9.01 -47.41
C ARG A 581 5.00 10.28 -46.68
N SER A 582 5.51 10.50 -45.46
CA SER A 582 5.23 11.67 -44.63
C SER A 582 6.33 12.74 -44.69
N LEU A 583 7.24 12.70 -45.66
CA LEU A 583 8.35 13.65 -45.76
C LEU A 583 7.86 15.04 -46.21
N VAL A 584 8.14 16.08 -45.43
CA VAL A 584 7.74 17.47 -45.70
C VAL A 584 8.99 18.36 -45.76
N THR A 585 9.11 19.17 -46.81
CA THR A 585 10.23 20.14 -46.96
C THR A 585 9.77 21.59 -46.85
N ARG A 586 8.46 21.84 -46.87
CA ARG A 586 7.84 23.14 -46.59
C ARG A 586 6.60 22.98 -45.71
N LEU A 587 6.60 23.62 -44.54
CA LEU A 587 5.52 23.52 -43.56
C LEU A 587 4.88 24.88 -43.30
N TYR A 588 3.60 25.02 -43.67
CA TYR A 588 2.76 26.16 -43.28
C TYR A 588 2.23 25.94 -41.88
N ALA A 589 1.99 27.01 -41.12
CA ALA A 589 1.26 26.91 -39.86
C ALA A 589 0.29 28.07 -39.65
N HIS A 590 -0.89 27.76 -39.15
CA HIS A 590 -1.95 28.73 -38.87
C HIS A 590 -2.37 28.64 -37.40
N GLY A 591 -2.32 29.79 -36.73
CA GLY A 591 -2.64 29.96 -35.32
C GLY A 591 -4.13 30.21 -35.10
N LYS A 592 -4.50 30.57 -33.85
CA LYS A 592 -5.86 31.00 -33.54
C LYS A 592 -6.33 32.11 -34.49
N ASP A 593 -7.58 32.01 -34.95
CA ASP A 593 -8.22 32.96 -35.87
C ASP A 593 -7.44 33.18 -37.18
N GLY A 594 -6.66 32.19 -37.62
CA GLY A 594 -5.86 32.26 -38.86
C GLY A 594 -4.56 33.05 -38.73
N MET A 595 -4.11 33.35 -37.51
CA MET A 595 -2.85 34.05 -37.23
C MET A 595 -1.65 33.38 -37.94
N THR A 596 -0.73 34.17 -38.49
CA THR A 596 0.51 33.67 -39.13
C THR A 596 1.75 34.35 -38.53
N PHE A 597 2.94 33.77 -38.77
CA PHE A 597 4.22 34.34 -38.35
C PHE A 597 4.94 35.11 -39.47
N ALA A 598 4.29 35.43 -40.59
CA ALA A 598 4.94 36.05 -41.76
C ALA A 598 5.64 37.38 -41.42
N THR A 599 5.03 38.19 -40.56
CA THR A 599 5.59 39.49 -40.12
C THR A 599 6.93 39.36 -39.41
N ILE A 600 7.21 38.20 -38.79
CA ILE A 600 8.46 37.90 -38.07
C ILE A 600 9.34 36.87 -38.81
N ASN A 601 8.94 36.42 -39.99
CA ASN A 601 9.62 35.43 -40.81
C ASN A 601 9.82 35.91 -42.27
N SER A 602 10.28 37.15 -42.43
CA SER A 602 10.60 37.73 -43.75
C SER A 602 9.45 37.70 -44.77
N GLY A 603 8.20 37.83 -44.31
CA GLY A 603 7.00 37.78 -45.15
C GLY A 603 6.53 36.37 -45.53
N LYS A 604 7.18 35.30 -45.03
CA LYS A 604 6.81 33.91 -45.32
C LYS A 604 5.94 33.30 -44.21
N GLU A 605 4.78 32.75 -44.59
CA GLU A 605 3.87 32.01 -43.70
C GLU A 605 4.29 30.55 -43.45
N TYR A 606 5.47 30.17 -43.93
CA TYR A 606 5.99 28.81 -43.88
C TYR A 606 7.48 28.79 -43.54
N VAL A 607 7.95 27.63 -43.10
CA VAL A 607 9.37 27.28 -42.92
C VAL A 607 9.79 26.22 -43.93
N GLU A 608 11.09 26.14 -44.23
CA GLU A 608 11.64 25.27 -45.29
C GLU A 608 12.91 24.55 -44.84
N ASN A 609 13.06 23.29 -45.24
CA ASN A 609 14.25 22.50 -45.01
C ASN A 609 14.43 21.51 -46.17
N TYR A 610 15.55 21.64 -46.89
CA TYR A 610 15.89 20.84 -48.07
C TYR A 610 17.12 19.95 -47.86
N GLU A 611 17.61 19.78 -46.64
CA GLU A 611 18.86 19.04 -46.36
C GLU A 611 18.80 17.58 -46.82
N TYR A 612 17.66 16.92 -46.67
CA TYR A 612 17.47 15.52 -47.09
C TYR A 612 16.93 15.40 -48.53
N CYS A 613 16.06 16.31 -48.94
CA CYS A 613 15.36 16.26 -50.22
C CYS A 613 15.18 17.66 -50.80
N ASN A 614 15.54 17.84 -52.07
CA ASN A 614 15.42 19.11 -52.78
C ASN A 614 14.02 19.34 -53.38
N GLU A 615 13.14 18.34 -53.34
CA GLU A 615 11.76 18.45 -53.84
C GLU A 615 10.91 19.25 -52.85
N VAL A 616 10.05 20.14 -53.35
CA VAL A 616 9.11 20.89 -52.52
C VAL A 616 7.90 20.00 -52.18
N ARG A 617 7.81 19.57 -50.94
CA ARG A 617 6.72 18.77 -50.37
C ARG A 617 6.04 19.60 -49.29
N VAL A 618 4.81 20.02 -49.57
CA VAL A 618 4.07 20.99 -48.75
C VAL A 618 3.13 20.25 -47.80
N SER A 619 3.15 20.65 -46.53
CA SER A 619 2.12 20.29 -45.55
C SER A 619 1.71 21.51 -44.72
N THR A 620 0.63 21.38 -43.97
CA THR A 620 0.10 22.42 -43.07
C THR A 620 -0.01 21.87 -41.65
N LEU A 621 0.43 22.65 -40.68
CA LEU A 621 0.33 22.38 -39.25
C LEU A 621 -0.76 23.27 -38.65
N ASP A 622 -1.78 22.64 -38.06
CA ASP A 622 -2.80 23.36 -37.31
C ASP A 622 -2.27 23.73 -35.92
N LEU A 623 -2.19 25.03 -35.64
CA LEU A 623 -1.82 25.61 -34.36
C LEU A 623 -2.94 26.51 -33.82
N SER A 624 -4.20 26.20 -34.11
CA SER A 624 -5.39 26.97 -33.67
C SER A 624 -5.47 27.21 -32.16
N ASN A 625 -4.76 26.43 -31.36
CA ASN A 625 -4.58 26.62 -29.93
C ASN A 625 -3.50 27.66 -29.55
N PHE A 626 -2.57 28.00 -30.43
CA PHE A 626 -1.53 29.02 -30.19
C PHE A 626 -2.06 30.44 -30.40
N THR A 627 -1.68 31.34 -29.50
CA THR A 627 -2.01 32.77 -29.55
C THR A 627 -0.79 33.68 -29.69
N ASN A 628 0.43 33.11 -29.81
CA ASN A 628 1.69 33.84 -29.90
C ASN A 628 2.50 33.45 -31.17
N PRO A 629 2.76 34.38 -32.10
CA PRO A 629 3.41 34.07 -33.38
C PRO A 629 4.89 33.67 -33.25
N TYR A 630 5.62 34.16 -32.24
CA TYR A 630 7.03 33.77 -32.02
C TYR A 630 7.14 32.32 -31.59
N GLN A 631 6.27 31.89 -30.66
CA GLN A 631 6.21 30.49 -30.22
C GLN A 631 5.72 29.56 -31.33
N MET A 632 4.81 30.03 -32.19
CA MET A 632 4.41 29.28 -33.39
C MET A 632 5.58 29.05 -34.35
N LEU A 633 6.37 30.09 -34.66
CA LEU A 633 7.53 29.96 -35.55
C LEU A 633 8.56 28.98 -34.98
N GLU A 634 8.85 29.06 -33.69
CA GLU A 634 9.74 28.13 -32.98
C GLU A 634 9.24 26.69 -33.09
N PHE A 635 7.96 26.45 -32.75
CA PHE A 635 7.34 25.12 -32.80
C PHE A 635 7.27 24.55 -34.22
N THR A 636 6.97 25.39 -35.22
CA THR A 636 6.90 24.97 -36.63
C THR A 636 8.28 24.57 -37.15
N ASN A 637 9.35 25.30 -36.78
CA ASN A 637 10.72 24.91 -37.12
C ASN A 637 11.11 23.58 -36.48
N MET A 638 10.74 23.36 -35.22
CA MET A 638 10.97 22.09 -34.52
C MET A 638 10.27 20.93 -35.24
N ARG A 639 8.98 21.06 -35.58
CA ARG A 639 8.22 20.03 -36.31
C ARG A 639 8.77 19.79 -37.71
N LEU A 640 9.14 20.84 -38.45
CA LEU A 640 9.74 20.67 -39.77
C LEU A 640 11.07 19.90 -39.71
N ALA A 641 11.89 20.12 -38.68
CA ALA A 641 13.15 19.37 -38.51
C ALA A 641 12.93 17.85 -38.35
N GLU A 642 11.78 17.44 -37.83
CA GLU A 642 11.36 16.04 -37.74
C GLU A 642 10.66 15.51 -39.00
N PHE A 643 9.96 16.38 -39.72
CA PHE A 643 9.22 16.00 -40.94
C PHE A 643 10.09 16.01 -42.19
N SER A 644 11.20 16.75 -42.19
CA SER A 644 12.14 16.88 -43.31
C SER A 644 13.12 15.71 -43.45
N LYS A 645 12.97 14.67 -42.63
CA LYS A 645 13.84 13.48 -42.62
C LYS A 645 12.99 12.20 -42.75
N PRO A 646 13.52 11.13 -43.37
CA PRO A 646 12.80 9.86 -43.48
C PRO A 646 12.59 9.24 -42.09
N ARG A 647 11.45 8.58 -41.89
CA ARG A 647 11.24 7.77 -40.68
C ARG A 647 11.94 6.43 -40.86
N VAL A 648 12.88 6.14 -39.98
CA VAL A 648 13.55 4.84 -39.94
C VAL A 648 13.06 4.08 -38.71
N SER A 649 12.48 2.91 -38.92
CA SER A 649 12.06 2.01 -37.84
C SER A 649 12.59 0.60 -38.05
N TYR A 650 12.78 -0.09 -36.93
CA TYR A 650 13.23 -1.46 -36.87
C TYR A 650 12.23 -2.25 -36.03
N VAL A 651 11.57 -3.23 -36.63
CA VAL A 651 10.75 -4.19 -35.89
C VAL A 651 11.59 -5.44 -35.70
N LEU A 652 11.78 -5.86 -34.46
CA LEU A 652 12.55 -7.04 -34.12
C LEU A 652 11.76 -8.00 -33.25
N SER A 653 11.97 -9.29 -33.49
CA SER A 653 11.61 -10.36 -32.57
C SER A 653 12.89 -10.73 -31.81
N ALA A 654 12.87 -10.58 -30.49
CA ALA A 654 14.05 -10.86 -29.68
C ALA A 654 13.69 -11.40 -28.29
N MET A 655 14.55 -12.28 -27.77
CA MET A 655 14.44 -12.79 -26.42
C MET A 655 14.97 -11.79 -25.40
N ASP A 656 14.18 -11.53 -24.37
CA ASP A 656 14.64 -10.82 -23.18
C ASP A 656 15.54 -11.75 -22.35
N LEU A 657 16.85 -11.55 -22.43
CA LEU A 657 17.83 -12.34 -21.69
C LEU A 657 17.86 -12.00 -20.19
N SER A 658 17.33 -10.85 -19.77
CA SER A 658 17.40 -10.39 -18.37
C SER A 658 16.57 -11.23 -17.40
N VAL A 659 15.74 -12.13 -17.94
CA VAL A 659 15.00 -13.16 -17.21
C VAL A 659 15.88 -14.36 -16.84
N LEU A 660 17.04 -14.52 -17.48
CA LEU A 660 18.01 -15.58 -17.22
C LEU A 660 19.01 -15.14 -16.16
N THR A 661 19.33 -16.04 -15.23
CA THR A 661 20.35 -15.82 -14.19
C THR A 661 21.72 -15.53 -14.83
N GLY A 662 22.38 -14.46 -14.38
CA GLY A 662 23.69 -14.04 -14.89
C GLY A 662 23.65 -13.09 -16.10
N TYR A 663 22.46 -12.80 -16.62
CA TYR A 663 22.23 -11.87 -17.73
C TYR A 663 21.52 -10.58 -17.29
N GLU A 664 21.59 -10.21 -16.02
CA GLU A 664 20.93 -9.03 -15.47
C GLU A 664 21.42 -7.71 -16.11
N HIS A 665 22.63 -7.73 -16.67
CA HIS A 665 23.22 -6.62 -17.42
C HIS A 665 22.56 -6.38 -18.80
N GLU A 666 21.80 -7.34 -19.33
CA GLU A 666 21.03 -7.21 -20.58
C GLU A 666 19.65 -6.59 -20.35
N ARG A 667 19.36 -6.12 -19.12
CA ARG A 667 18.07 -5.51 -18.78
C ARG A 667 17.82 -4.23 -19.55
N TRP A 668 16.67 -4.17 -20.22
CA TRP A 668 16.14 -3.02 -20.93
C TRP A 668 14.71 -2.71 -20.48
N SER A 669 14.20 -1.55 -20.85
CA SER A 669 12.82 -1.10 -20.61
C SER A 669 12.29 -0.28 -21.79
N LEU A 670 10.98 -0.08 -21.86
CA LEU A 670 10.39 0.85 -22.83
C LEU A 670 11.01 2.25 -22.61
N GLY A 671 11.43 2.93 -23.68
CA GLY A 671 12.16 4.19 -23.59
C GLY A 671 13.69 4.06 -23.63
N ASP A 672 14.25 2.89 -23.32
CA ASP A 672 15.70 2.70 -23.30
C ASP A 672 16.31 2.75 -24.71
N ILE A 673 17.57 3.20 -24.78
CA ILE A 673 18.43 3.03 -25.94
C ILE A 673 19.11 1.66 -25.84
N VAL A 674 19.00 0.89 -26.92
CA VAL A 674 19.55 -0.48 -27.05
C VAL A 674 20.45 -0.56 -28.28
N THR A 675 21.34 -1.55 -28.30
CA THR A 675 22.20 -1.84 -29.46
C THR A 675 21.65 -3.03 -30.23
N VAL A 676 21.57 -2.92 -31.55
CA VAL A 676 21.22 -4.03 -32.46
C VAL A 676 22.39 -4.29 -33.39
N ASP A 677 22.85 -5.54 -33.45
CA ASP A 677 23.92 -6.00 -34.34
C ASP A 677 23.43 -7.18 -35.19
N ASP A 678 23.22 -6.93 -36.47
CA ASP A 678 22.93 -7.95 -37.47
C ASP A 678 24.02 -7.95 -38.53
N ARG A 679 24.88 -8.98 -38.47
CA ARG A 679 26.03 -9.10 -39.36
C ARG A 679 25.66 -9.48 -40.78
N ASP A 680 24.53 -10.16 -40.98
CA ASP A 680 24.07 -10.58 -42.30
C ASP A 680 23.49 -9.37 -43.07
N LEU A 681 22.88 -8.42 -42.35
CA LEU A 681 22.43 -7.13 -42.90
C LEU A 681 23.48 -6.02 -42.87
N ASN A 682 24.69 -6.29 -42.36
CA ASN A 682 25.74 -5.30 -42.09
C ASN A 682 25.19 -4.06 -41.34
N LEU A 683 24.37 -4.32 -40.31
CA LEU A 683 23.60 -3.33 -39.58
C LEU A 683 24.02 -3.36 -38.11
N THR A 684 24.76 -2.34 -37.68
CA THR A 684 25.00 -2.06 -36.26
C THR A 684 24.40 -0.70 -35.93
N ILE A 685 23.36 -0.69 -35.10
CA ILE A 685 22.63 0.53 -34.73
C ILE A 685 22.46 0.64 -33.23
N LYS A 686 22.32 1.88 -32.78
CA LYS A 686 21.96 2.20 -31.40
C LYS A 686 20.74 3.10 -31.43
N THR A 687 19.61 2.61 -30.94
CA THR A 687 18.31 3.29 -31.12
C THR A 687 17.35 2.96 -29.99
N ARG A 688 16.27 3.74 -29.88
CA ARG A 688 15.35 3.76 -28.74
C ARG A 688 14.24 2.73 -28.91
N VAL A 689 13.89 2.00 -27.85
CA VAL A 689 12.70 1.13 -27.81
C VAL A 689 11.47 2.00 -27.65
N VAL A 690 10.69 2.17 -28.74
CA VAL A 690 9.51 3.06 -28.76
C VAL A 690 8.20 2.31 -28.53
N ARG A 691 8.17 1.01 -28.82
CA ARG A 691 7.03 0.12 -28.55
C ARG A 691 7.53 -1.29 -28.25
N ARG A 692 6.79 -2.01 -27.40
CA ARG A 692 6.96 -3.44 -27.14
C ARG A 692 5.62 -4.16 -27.14
N GLN A 693 5.62 -5.40 -27.62
CA GLN A 693 4.64 -6.42 -27.26
C GLN A 693 5.41 -7.53 -26.55
N TYR A 694 5.21 -7.63 -25.25
CA TYR A 694 5.97 -8.53 -24.39
C TYR A 694 5.07 -9.69 -23.99
N ASN A 695 5.44 -10.91 -24.37
CA ASN A 695 4.76 -12.11 -23.91
C ASN A 695 5.39 -12.55 -22.57
N LEU A 696 4.59 -12.53 -21.50
CA LEU A 696 5.09 -12.77 -20.15
C LEU A 696 5.47 -14.23 -19.92
N GLN A 697 4.78 -15.18 -20.55
CA GLN A 697 5.06 -16.60 -20.39
C GLN A 697 6.13 -17.11 -21.36
N GLU A 698 6.19 -16.50 -22.54
CA GLU A 698 7.18 -16.78 -23.56
C GLU A 698 8.00 -15.51 -23.85
N PRO A 699 8.88 -15.04 -22.94
CA PRO A 699 9.68 -13.82 -23.15
C PRO A 699 10.53 -13.84 -24.43
N TRP A 700 10.77 -15.02 -25.01
CA TRP A 700 11.43 -15.21 -26.30
C TRP A 700 10.57 -14.83 -27.51
N LYS A 701 9.25 -14.67 -27.35
CA LYS A 701 8.32 -14.13 -28.35
C LYS A 701 8.04 -12.64 -28.14
N THR A 702 9.03 -11.89 -27.66
CA THR A 702 8.89 -10.44 -27.50
C THR A 702 9.15 -9.72 -28.82
N VAL A 703 8.25 -8.82 -29.21
CA VAL A 703 8.38 -7.97 -30.40
C VAL A 703 8.65 -6.54 -29.96
N LEU A 704 9.74 -5.94 -30.45
CA LEU A 704 10.12 -4.56 -30.18
C LEU A 704 10.08 -3.73 -31.47
N GLU A 705 9.58 -2.50 -31.37
CA GLU A 705 9.77 -1.48 -32.38
C GLU A 705 10.80 -0.48 -31.86
N LEU A 706 11.86 -0.29 -32.62
CA LEU A 706 12.86 0.74 -32.37
C LEU A 706 12.74 1.84 -33.43
N SER A 707 12.79 3.09 -33.00
CA SER A 707 12.81 4.21 -33.92
C SER A 707 13.48 5.43 -33.32
N SER A 708 14.09 6.24 -34.17
CA SER A 708 14.56 7.58 -33.82
C SER A 708 13.43 8.62 -33.78
N LYS A 709 12.22 8.27 -34.24
CA LYS A 709 11.05 9.16 -34.27
C LYS A 709 9.88 8.50 -33.54
N LEU A 710 9.26 9.24 -32.62
CA LEU A 710 8.04 8.80 -31.95
C LEU A 710 6.86 8.83 -32.93
N ARG A 711 5.88 7.95 -32.72
CA ARG A 711 4.66 7.89 -33.54
C ARG A 711 3.73 9.03 -33.14
N GLU A 712 3.04 9.62 -34.12
CA GLU A 712 1.95 10.57 -33.85
C GLU A 712 0.61 9.83 -33.79
N LEU A 713 -0.33 10.32 -32.97
CA LEU A 713 -1.68 9.78 -32.85
C LEU A 713 -2.37 9.80 -34.24
N GLY A 714 -2.63 8.62 -34.80
CA GLY A 714 -3.30 8.44 -36.10
C GLY A 714 -2.49 7.72 -37.18
N ASP A 715 -1.21 7.42 -36.95
CA ASP A 715 -0.36 6.74 -37.95
C ASP A 715 -0.64 5.23 -37.98
N THR A 716 -1.62 4.73 -38.75
CA THR A 716 -2.15 3.35 -38.68
C THR A 716 -1.30 2.25 -39.33
N SER A 717 -0.08 2.54 -39.79
CA SER A 717 0.64 1.65 -40.71
C SER A 717 1.51 0.54 -40.09
N SER A 718 1.76 0.53 -38.77
CA SER A 718 2.67 -0.44 -38.13
C SER A 718 2.01 -1.61 -37.37
N SER A 719 0.70 -1.57 -37.07
CA SER A 719 0.01 -2.73 -36.45
C SER A 719 0.06 -3.96 -37.36
N ILE A 720 -0.15 -3.75 -38.65
CA ILE A 720 -0.07 -4.78 -39.70
C ILE A 720 1.33 -5.42 -39.79
N LEU A 721 2.40 -4.68 -39.45
CA LEU A 721 3.78 -5.16 -39.59
C LEU A 721 4.22 -6.06 -38.43
N ALA A 722 3.72 -5.81 -37.22
CA ALA A 722 3.95 -6.67 -36.06
C ALA A 722 3.18 -7.99 -36.22
N ASP A 723 1.91 -7.93 -36.63
CA ASP A 723 1.07 -9.10 -36.88
C ASP A 723 1.64 -10.01 -38.00
N GLN A 724 2.27 -9.41 -39.03
CA GLN A 724 2.91 -10.18 -40.11
C GLN A 724 4.20 -10.89 -39.69
N LEU A 725 4.97 -10.33 -38.75
CA LEU A 725 6.19 -10.95 -38.23
C LEU A 725 5.85 -12.12 -37.30
N ASP A 726 4.79 -11.97 -36.49
CA ASP A 726 4.29 -13.01 -35.59
C ASP A 726 3.79 -14.25 -36.35
N GLN A 727 3.12 -14.05 -37.50
CA GLN A 727 2.70 -15.15 -38.39
C GLN A 727 3.85 -15.87 -39.12
N SER A 728 5.05 -15.28 -39.19
CA SER A 728 6.21 -15.84 -39.91
C SER A 728 7.17 -16.66 -39.05
N ASN A 729 6.97 -16.67 -37.72
CA ASN A 729 7.81 -17.39 -36.76
C ASN A 729 7.47 -18.91 -36.68
N LEU A 730 7.59 -19.61 -37.81
CA LEU A 730 7.61 -21.09 -37.87
C LEU A 730 8.91 -21.70 -37.31
N ILE A 731 9.86 -20.87 -36.86
CA ILE A 731 11.14 -21.30 -36.27
C ILE A 731 11.03 -21.46 -34.74
N GLY A 732 9.87 -21.14 -34.15
CA GLY A 732 9.61 -21.25 -32.70
C GLY A 732 9.51 -22.68 -32.13
N GLN A 733 9.61 -23.73 -32.95
CA GLN A 733 9.55 -25.12 -32.46
C GLN A 733 10.85 -25.61 -31.82
N GLU A 734 12.03 -25.07 -32.17
CA GLU A 734 13.31 -25.63 -31.67
C GLU A 734 13.71 -25.14 -30.27
N ILE A 735 13.06 -24.10 -29.72
CA ILE A 735 13.39 -23.53 -28.39
C ILE A 735 12.40 -23.98 -27.30
N LYS A 736 11.24 -24.53 -27.68
CA LYS A 736 10.21 -24.99 -26.73
C LYS A 736 10.69 -26.14 -25.82
N ASP A 737 11.77 -26.83 -26.24
CA ASP A 737 12.34 -27.97 -25.53
C ASP A 737 13.53 -27.63 -24.61
N MET A 738 13.92 -26.35 -24.52
CA MET A 738 14.93 -25.88 -23.57
C MET A 738 14.27 -25.22 -22.36
N VAL A 739 14.00 -26.01 -21.33
CA VAL A 739 13.75 -25.48 -19.98
C VAL A 739 15.07 -24.89 -19.48
N PRO A 740 15.12 -23.63 -18.98
CA PRO A 740 16.34 -23.08 -18.39
C PRO A 740 16.88 -24.07 -17.34
N PHE A 741 18.17 -24.40 -17.44
CA PHE A 741 18.89 -25.34 -16.57
C PHE A 741 18.68 -26.85 -16.80
N ASN A 742 17.94 -27.26 -17.84
CA ASN A 742 17.91 -28.66 -18.26
C ASN A 742 18.60 -28.84 -19.62
N HIS A 743 19.75 -29.52 -19.61
CA HIS A 743 20.46 -29.86 -20.85
C HIS A 743 19.82 -31.05 -21.59
N LEU A 744 18.96 -31.85 -20.92
CA LEU A 744 18.23 -32.94 -21.56
C LEU A 744 16.99 -32.40 -22.29
N ARG A 745 16.96 -32.61 -23.60
CA ARG A 745 15.80 -32.35 -24.45
C ARG A 745 14.73 -33.41 -24.20
N ASN A 746 13.46 -32.99 -24.17
CA ASN A 746 12.31 -33.88 -23.98
C ASN A 746 12.49 -34.83 -22.77
N SER A 747 12.99 -34.32 -21.63
CA SER A 747 13.24 -35.15 -20.44
C SER A 747 11.96 -35.61 -19.72
N ARG A 748 10.80 -35.08 -20.14
CA ARG A 748 9.47 -35.37 -19.58
C ARG A 748 8.66 -36.34 -20.44
N ALA A 749 9.22 -36.82 -21.56
CA ALA A 749 8.53 -37.66 -22.54
C ALA A 749 7.27 -37.04 -23.19
N ASP A 750 7.08 -35.72 -23.06
CA ASP A 750 5.92 -34.99 -23.61
C ASP A 750 5.87 -35.09 -25.16
N ASP A 751 7.03 -35.24 -25.80
CA ASP A 751 7.16 -35.53 -27.23
C ASP A 751 7.69 -36.95 -27.49
N GLY A 752 7.22 -37.91 -26.68
CA GLY A 752 7.61 -39.32 -26.77
C GLY A 752 9.12 -39.54 -26.65
N PHE A 753 9.74 -40.16 -27.67
CA PHE A 753 11.19 -40.42 -27.72
C PHE A 753 11.97 -39.43 -28.60
N ALA A 754 11.38 -38.29 -28.98
CA ALA A 754 12.13 -37.26 -29.70
C ALA A 754 13.44 -36.93 -28.94
N TYR A 755 14.55 -36.86 -29.68
CA TYR A 755 15.92 -36.64 -29.17
C TYR A 755 16.53 -37.75 -28.31
N TRP A 756 15.86 -38.90 -28.14
CA TRP A 756 16.38 -40.05 -27.41
C TRP A 756 16.64 -41.23 -28.36
N GLN A 757 17.83 -41.82 -28.25
CA GLN A 757 18.07 -43.17 -28.74
C GLN A 757 17.46 -44.13 -27.71
N ASN A 758 16.39 -44.83 -28.07
CA ASN A 758 15.68 -45.73 -27.17
C ASN A 758 15.92 -47.19 -27.53
N SER A 759 16.21 -48.02 -26.52
CA SER A 759 16.22 -49.47 -26.56
C SER A 759 15.34 -50.04 -25.44
N GLY A 760 14.07 -50.30 -25.76
CA GLY A 760 13.16 -51.07 -24.92
C GLY A 760 12.36 -50.31 -23.86
N PHE A 761 12.48 -48.97 -23.78
CA PHE A 761 11.55 -48.13 -23.02
C PHE A 761 10.27 -47.85 -23.83
N GLU A 762 9.20 -47.55 -23.11
CA GLU A 762 7.87 -47.16 -23.57
C GLU A 762 7.51 -45.77 -22.99
N VAL A 763 6.53 -45.10 -23.59
CA VAL A 763 5.99 -43.84 -23.07
C VAL A 763 4.71 -44.14 -22.30
N ASP A 764 4.64 -43.71 -21.05
CA ASP A 764 3.46 -43.78 -20.20
C ASP A 764 2.84 -42.39 -20.09
N THR A 765 1.65 -42.21 -20.67
CA THR A 765 0.94 -40.92 -20.76
C THR A 765 0.03 -40.63 -19.55
N GLU A 766 -0.02 -41.53 -18.57
CA GLU A 766 -0.91 -41.39 -17.40
C GLU A 766 -0.16 -41.03 -16.12
N LYS A 767 1.17 -41.24 -16.07
CA LYS A 767 1.98 -41.17 -14.84
C LYS A 767 3.08 -40.10 -14.85
N GLY A 768 2.97 -39.09 -15.72
CA GLY A 768 3.87 -37.93 -15.70
C GLY A 768 3.74 -37.09 -14.43
N VAL A 769 4.87 -36.66 -13.84
CA VAL A 769 4.86 -35.83 -12.60
C VAL A 769 5.09 -34.35 -12.91
N THR A 770 6.09 -34.05 -13.72
CA THR A 770 6.44 -32.68 -14.12
C THR A 770 6.07 -32.35 -15.57
N GLY A 771 5.50 -33.34 -16.29
CA GLY A 771 4.97 -33.24 -17.65
C GLY A 771 3.75 -34.16 -17.81
N THR A 772 3.21 -34.23 -19.02
CA THR A 772 2.04 -35.03 -19.40
C THR A 772 2.35 -36.51 -19.63
N ALA A 773 3.63 -36.91 -19.66
CA ALA A 773 4.06 -38.29 -19.83
C ALA A 773 5.29 -38.65 -18.98
N SER A 774 5.74 -39.90 -19.07
CA SER A 774 6.96 -40.42 -18.45
C SER A 774 7.57 -41.57 -19.26
N PHE A 775 8.86 -41.82 -19.08
CA PHE A 775 9.52 -43.00 -19.65
C PHE A 775 9.33 -44.21 -18.73
N LYS A 776 8.90 -45.33 -19.31
CA LYS A 776 8.61 -46.58 -18.61
C LYS A 776 9.41 -47.72 -19.20
N ALA A 777 9.92 -48.62 -18.37
CA ALA A 777 10.51 -49.87 -18.82
C ALA A 777 9.93 -51.06 -18.04
N VAL A 778 9.49 -52.10 -18.75
CA VAL A 778 9.16 -53.40 -18.14
C VAL A 778 10.43 -54.22 -18.00
N GLY A 779 10.73 -54.69 -16.79
CA GLY A 779 11.90 -55.50 -16.47
C GLY A 779 11.94 -56.83 -17.24
N SER A 780 13.14 -57.31 -17.57
CA SER A 780 13.39 -58.55 -18.31
C SER A 780 14.59 -59.28 -17.70
N ALA A 781 14.49 -60.60 -17.54
CA ALA A 781 15.55 -61.43 -16.94
C ALA A 781 16.76 -61.65 -17.86
N THR A 782 16.66 -61.32 -19.15
CA THR A 782 17.67 -61.65 -20.17
C THR A 782 18.13 -60.47 -21.02
N SER A 783 17.70 -59.24 -20.72
CA SER A 783 18.02 -58.06 -21.56
C SER A 783 18.12 -56.76 -20.76
N THR A 784 19.13 -55.96 -21.06
CA THR A 784 19.25 -54.58 -20.58
C THR A 784 18.48 -53.64 -21.49
N LYS A 785 17.74 -52.71 -20.90
CA LYS A 785 17.04 -51.63 -21.61
C LYS A 785 17.79 -50.32 -21.35
N SER A 786 17.89 -49.47 -22.37
CA SER A 786 18.62 -48.21 -22.25
C SER A 786 17.95 -47.10 -23.06
N MET A 787 18.22 -45.87 -22.66
CA MET A 787 17.95 -44.70 -23.47
C MET A 787 19.11 -43.72 -23.34
N ALA A 788 19.48 -43.06 -24.43
CA ALA A 788 20.64 -42.18 -24.49
C ALA A 788 20.36 -40.90 -25.29
N GLN A 789 21.01 -39.81 -24.91
CA GLN A 789 20.97 -38.54 -25.60
C GLN A 789 22.34 -37.85 -25.50
N THR A 790 22.76 -37.21 -26.60
CA THR A 790 23.95 -36.35 -26.61
C THR A 790 23.52 -34.90 -26.39
N ILE A 791 24.14 -34.21 -25.43
CA ILE A 791 23.79 -32.85 -25.01
C ILE A 791 24.89 -31.84 -25.34
N TYR A 792 24.51 -30.65 -25.83
CA TYR A 792 25.44 -29.56 -26.17
C TYR A 792 24.80 -28.18 -25.86
N PRO A 793 25.52 -27.23 -25.21
CA PRO A 793 26.83 -27.35 -24.57
C PRO A 793 26.77 -27.98 -23.16
N ALA A 794 27.83 -28.68 -22.74
CA ALA A 794 27.98 -29.27 -21.40
C ALA A 794 29.44 -29.16 -20.87
N SER A 795 29.64 -29.02 -19.56
CA SER A 795 30.96 -28.79 -18.91
C SER A 795 31.28 -29.83 -17.84
N ARG A 796 32.40 -30.56 -17.97
CA ARG A 796 32.83 -31.68 -17.10
C ARG A 796 32.99 -31.34 -15.60
N ARG A 797 32.90 -30.07 -15.21
CA ARG A 797 33.24 -29.64 -13.83
C ARG A 797 32.23 -30.08 -12.77
N ASN A 798 30.93 -29.95 -13.02
CA ASN A 798 29.87 -30.32 -12.08
C ASN A 798 28.56 -30.57 -12.85
N TYR A 799 27.89 -31.69 -12.62
CA TYR A 799 26.55 -31.96 -13.14
C TYR A 799 25.64 -32.47 -12.03
N THR A 800 24.36 -32.15 -12.14
CA THR A 800 23.30 -32.73 -11.30
C THR A 800 22.29 -33.39 -12.21
N ILE A 801 22.12 -34.70 -12.05
CA ILE A 801 20.99 -35.41 -12.63
C ILE A 801 19.92 -35.54 -11.56
N SER A 802 18.72 -35.09 -11.88
CA SER A 802 17.54 -35.25 -11.03
C SER A 802 16.54 -36.12 -11.78
N ALA A 803 16.08 -37.18 -11.13
CA ALA A 803 15.06 -38.06 -11.65
C ALA A 803 14.14 -38.47 -10.50
N GLN A 804 12.84 -38.48 -10.76
CA GLN A 804 11.87 -39.13 -9.90
C GLN A 804 11.55 -40.49 -10.49
N ILE A 805 11.66 -41.53 -9.66
CA ILE A 805 11.58 -42.91 -10.11
C ILE A 805 10.46 -43.60 -9.34
N GLY A 806 9.59 -44.31 -10.05
CA GLY A 806 8.57 -45.19 -9.48
C GLY A 806 8.77 -46.61 -9.99
N SER A 807 8.41 -47.59 -9.15
CA SER A 807 8.38 -49.01 -9.52
C SER A 807 7.03 -49.62 -9.14
N ASP A 808 6.60 -50.62 -9.90
CA ASP A 808 5.35 -51.34 -9.67
C ASP A 808 5.56 -52.83 -9.93
N ASN A 809 5.16 -53.69 -8.98
CA ASN A 809 5.29 -55.15 -9.00
C ASN A 809 6.71 -55.68 -9.35
N LEU A 810 7.75 -54.98 -8.89
CA LEU A 810 9.14 -55.32 -9.16
C LEU A 810 9.58 -56.57 -8.36
N GLN A 811 10.15 -57.57 -9.02
CA GLN A 811 10.68 -58.78 -8.38
C GLN A 811 12.14 -59.03 -8.77
N LYS A 812 13.00 -59.18 -7.77
CA LYS A 812 14.43 -59.45 -7.94
C LYS A 812 14.67 -60.95 -8.17
N GLY A 813 15.32 -61.29 -9.28
CA GLY A 813 15.80 -62.66 -9.55
C GLY A 813 17.00 -63.04 -8.67
N ILE A 814 17.37 -64.32 -8.64
CA ILE A 814 18.35 -64.89 -7.70
C ILE A 814 19.74 -64.22 -7.75
N ASP A 815 20.10 -63.65 -8.91
CA ASP A 815 21.35 -62.90 -9.17
C ASP A 815 21.11 -61.53 -9.87
N GLY A 816 19.87 -61.01 -9.85
CA GLY A 816 19.50 -59.79 -10.59
C GLY A 816 19.84 -58.50 -9.83
N GLN A 817 20.49 -57.52 -10.48
CA GLN A 817 20.53 -56.13 -10.01
C GLN A 817 19.34 -55.36 -10.56
N VAL A 818 18.69 -54.57 -9.71
CA VAL A 818 17.49 -53.80 -10.07
C VAL A 818 17.69 -52.35 -9.69
N GLY A 819 17.91 -51.51 -10.69
CA GLY A 819 18.23 -50.11 -10.48
C GLY A 819 18.38 -49.35 -11.80
N ILE A 820 18.67 -48.06 -11.72
CA ILE A 820 19.01 -47.23 -12.87
C ILE A 820 20.50 -46.98 -12.89
N GLU A 821 21.15 -47.44 -13.95
CA GLU A 821 22.53 -47.09 -14.24
C GLU A 821 22.57 -45.86 -15.15
N VAL A 822 23.25 -44.81 -14.72
CA VAL A 822 23.52 -43.60 -15.49
C VAL A 822 24.98 -43.60 -15.89
N VAL A 823 25.22 -43.58 -17.20
CA VAL A 823 26.56 -43.54 -17.79
C VAL A 823 26.75 -42.19 -18.50
N PHE A 824 27.77 -41.45 -18.09
CA PHE A 824 28.21 -40.23 -18.77
C PHE A 824 29.43 -40.57 -19.63
N GLU A 825 29.32 -40.40 -20.95
CA GLU A 825 30.44 -40.53 -21.89
C GLU A 825 30.88 -39.13 -22.33
N PHE A 826 32.17 -38.83 -22.18
CA PHE A 826 32.76 -37.54 -22.55
C PHE A 826 33.41 -37.60 -23.93
N GLU A 827 33.62 -36.44 -24.56
CA GLU A 827 34.24 -36.36 -25.91
C GLU A 827 35.67 -36.94 -25.98
N ASP A 828 36.36 -37.04 -24.84
CA ASP A 828 37.69 -37.67 -24.74
C ASP A 828 37.62 -39.21 -24.64
N GLY A 829 36.42 -39.79 -24.72
CA GLY A 829 36.15 -41.23 -24.63
C GLY A 829 36.17 -41.78 -23.20
N THR A 830 36.33 -40.93 -22.17
CA THR A 830 36.24 -41.36 -20.78
C THR A 830 34.78 -41.49 -20.33
N THR A 831 34.51 -42.41 -19.41
CA THR A 831 33.16 -42.67 -18.89
C THR A 831 33.08 -42.54 -17.38
N GLU A 832 32.00 -41.95 -16.88
CA GLU A 832 31.63 -41.96 -15.45
C GLU A 832 30.28 -42.67 -15.25
N THR A 833 30.25 -43.65 -14.35
CA THR A 833 29.04 -44.44 -14.08
C THR A 833 28.54 -44.22 -12.65
N ARG A 834 27.21 -44.12 -12.53
CA ARG A 834 26.49 -44.10 -11.25
C ARG A 834 25.32 -45.06 -11.31
N PHE A 835 25.20 -45.92 -10.31
CA PHE A 835 24.09 -46.84 -10.17
C PHE A 835 23.18 -46.39 -9.03
N ILE A 836 21.88 -46.32 -9.29
CA ILE A 836 20.83 -46.00 -8.32
C ILE A 836 20.06 -47.30 -8.05
N ASP A 837 20.22 -47.85 -6.85
CA ASP A 837 19.52 -49.07 -6.43
C ASP A 837 18.03 -48.80 -6.19
N LEU A 838 17.15 -49.67 -6.70
CA LEU A 838 15.69 -49.52 -6.65
C LEU A 838 14.99 -50.70 -5.95
N PHE A 839 15.73 -51.64 -5.37
CA PHE A 839 15.17 -52.81 -4.71
C PHE A 839 15.66 -52.99 -3.27
#